data_AF-A0A8T4VLX1-F1
#
_entry.id   AF-A0A8T4VLX1-F1
#
_cell.length_a   1.000
_cell.length_b   1.000
_cell.length_c   1.000
_cell.angle_alpha   90.00
_cell.angle_beta   90.00
_cell.angle_gamma   90.00
#
_symmetry.space_group_name_H-M   'P 1'
#
loop_
_entity.id
_entity.type
_entity.pdbx_description
1 polymer ?
#
loop_
_entity_poly.entity_id
_entity_poly.type
_entity_poly.pdbx_seq_one_letter_code
_entity_poly.pdbx_strand_id
1 'polypeptide(L)'
;MNIKKIISFLVIALFVMQIVPILPAEDDDVQVKTITESFTKPDFLIQKNMMKINIDEANEHFSKSMYYSLPQLTKQLSFPIGTTIKSITGFPKNIHTEPTLFHPPITPTPVLLSNIDAQPTISTTLNNRTQQISTLHSWLTYDIKSGIIKNNPELILKLFINPVLFNADEQTINWIEEIEIKITYAEPKNQPLQQGSVYDLIIITSEDFSDELIPLANHKNQYNRSTKIVTLDEITNGAYFPVQGRDLQENIKYFIKSSIEKWGTSFVFLVGDSESMPTRNTHIHASSGDSEVFVSDLYYADIYNETGSFSSWDTNNNDIFAEYDWGMEERTDEMDLLPDVFLGRAACIDETQVTTIVNKIITYETQEAFTTNWFTNLTVIGGDSFTPNHGEDTGTNEGELVNQEVIDIMEGFIPTKVWDSNGALNGLNPTGITSINNAINTGCGFVDFSGHGAPWVWTTYPNNGTRQTLPTPTGLYRNTEIGQLSNGDQLPIVITGACSVGKFNEDDNCFSWSFLANPNGGGIASAGATALGYAYIGKWVTRGLIEKMTLNMFEAYQDGASTFGEMWANALTDYLSWNMDAVDYKTMLEWQPFGDPSLRIASDSQSPITPNSPTGPSSGRIKEEHTFEAVTTDPDEDELYYLFDWGNGDFSGWIGPYDSGDTAQAIYTWEEKGDYQIRVKAKDEHGKQSDWSDPMPITMPNSQDRSMWFLDVLRSYFSIFNKQNRFFDLSYLHI
;
A
#
# COMPACT_ATOMS: atom_id res chain seq x y z
N MET A 1 -71.58 -13.96 42.13
CA MET A 1 -70.89 -13.76 43.42
C MET A 1 -69.41 -13.53 43.12
N ASN A 2 -68.82 -12.53 43.75
CA ASN A 2 -67.52 -11.92 43.46
C ASN A 2 -66.29 -12.78 43.85
N ILE A 3 -65.21 -12.61 43.06
CA ILE A 3 -63.80 -12.34 43.44
C ILE A 3 -63.09 -13.31 44.40
N LYS A 4 -62.08 -14.04 43.90
CA LYS A 4 -60.64 -13.94 44.26
C LYS A 4 -59.84 -15.15 43.72
N LYS A 5 -58.70 -14.85 43.07
CA LYS A 5 -57.57 -15.75 42.69
C LYS A 5 -57.60 -16.38 41.29
N ILE A 6 -57.53 -15.52 40.27
CA ILE A 6 -56.77 -15.78 39.05
C ILE A 6 -55.55 -14.86 39.16
N ILE A 7 -54.37 -15.43 39.39
CA ILE A 7 -52.98 -14.93 39.27
C ILE A 7 -52.14 -15.85 40.18
N SER A 8 -51.01 -16.34 39.64
CA SER A 8 -50.01 -17.23 40.26
C SER A 8 -50.26 -18.75 40.12
N PHE A 9 -50.17 -19.28 38.90
CA PHE A 9 -49.71 -20.67 38.65
C PHE A 9 -49.30 -20.86 37.18
N LEU A 10 -48.35 -20.05 36.70
CA LEU A 10 -47.82 -20.17 35.34
C LEU A 10 -46.37 -19.68 35.24
N VAL A 11 -45.53 -20.11 36.19
CA VAL A 11 -44.06 -19.99 36.12
C VAL A 11 -43.49 -21.22 36.85
N ILE A 12 -42.58 -21.95 36.18
CA ILE A 12 -41.76 -23.09 36.66
C ILE A 12 -42.47 -24.45 36.74
N ALA A 13 -42.36 -25.23 35.66
CA ALA A 13 -41.96 -26.65 35.68
C ALA A 13 -42.28 -27.33 34.33
N LEU A 14 -41.58 -26.94 33.26
CA LEU A 14 -41.49 -27.71 32.02
C LEU A 14 -40.08 -27.50 31.46
N PHE A 15 -39.10 -28.13 32.13
CA PHE A 15 -37.71 -28.17 31.72
C PHE A 15 -37.22 -29.62 31.87
N VAL A 16 -37.58 -30.49 30.92
CA VAL A 16 -36.91 -31.80 30.72
C VAL A 16 -36.97 -32.18 29.24
N MET A 17 -35.81 -32.11 28.60
CA MET A 17 -35.32 -32.87 27.43
C MET A 17 -36.10 -32.82 26.12
N GLN A 18 -35.67 -31.90 25.23
CA GLN A 18 -35.50 -32.23 23.81
C GLN A 18 -33.99 -32.24 23.53
N ILE A 19 -33.43 -33.44 23.42
CA ILE A 19 -32.08 -33.66 22.90
C ILE A 19 -32.18 -33.43 21.39
N VAL A 20 -31.75 -32.25 20.94
CA VAL A 20 -31.40 -32.02 19.54
C VAL A 20 -30.15 -32.86 19.28
N PRO A 21 -30.10 -33.72 18.24
CA PRO A 21 -28.84 -34.35 17.88
C PRO A 21 -27.88 -33.23 17.49
N ILE A 22 -26.82 -33.07 18.27
CA ILE A 22 -25.64 -32.29 17.88
C ILE A 22 -25.10 -33.01 16.65
N LEU A 23 -25.37 -32.46 15.47
CA LEU A 23 -24.59 -32.78 14.29
C LEU A 23 -23.13 -32.44 14.65
N PRO A 24 -22.16 -33.32 14.35
CA PRO A 24 -20.76 -32.94 14.49
C PRO A 24 -20.56 -31.63 13.72
N ALA A 25 -19.84 -30.68 14.31
CA ALA A 25 -19.35 -29.53 13.58
C ALA A 25 -18.64 -30.06 12.33
N GLU A 26 -19.17 -29.76 11.15
CA GLU A 26 -18.51 -30.09 9.90
C GLU A 26 -17.15 -29.39 9.93
N ASP A 27 -16.06 -30.16 9.78
CA ASP A 27 -14.71 -29.62 9.60
C ASP A 27 -14.76 -28.54 8.53
N ASP A 28 -14.39 -27.31 8.87
CA ASP A 28 -14.05 -26.31 7.86
C ASP A 28 -12.94 -26.89 6.99
N ASP A 29 -12.96 -26.65 5.68
CA ASP A 29 -11.87 -27.07 4.79
C ASP A 29 -10.63 -26.20 5.10
N VAL A 30 -9.85 -26.65 6.08
CA VAL A 30 -8.68 -25.92 6.59
C VAL A 30 -7.52 -26.08 5.61
N GLN A 31 -7.08 -24.97 5.05
CA GLN A 31 -5.94 -24.88 4.15
C GLN A 31 -4.68 -24.43 4.89
N VAL A 32 -3.52 -24.82 4.38
CA VAL A 32 -2.21 -24.39 4.90
C VAL A 32 -1.36 -23.87 3.75
N LYS A 33 -0.99 -22.59 3.81
CA LYS A 33 -0.01 -21.96 2.90
C LYS A 33 1.32 -21.84 3.61
N THR A 34 2.39 -22.31 2.96
CA THR A 34 3.76 -22.20 3.48
C THR A 34 4.56 -21.28 2.58
N ILE A 35 5.29 -20.35 3.19
CA ILE A 35 6.18 -19.39 2.54
C ILE A 35 7.56 -19.54 3.17
N THR A 36 8.61 -19.46 2.37
CA THR A 36 9.99 -19.50 2.88
C THR A 36 10.73 -18.29 2.31
N GLU A 37 11.35 -17.52 3.20
CA GLU A 37 12.24 -16.42 2.83
C GLU A 37 13.66 -16.73 3.27
N SER A 38 14.61 -16.45 2.39
CA SER A 38 16.04 -16.62 2.65
C SER A 38 16.72 -15.25 2.66
N PHE A 39 17.76 -15.12 3.48
CA PHE A 39 18.50 -13.88 3.67
C PHE A 39 19.99 -14.13 3.60
N THR A 40 20.69 -13.25 2.89
CA THR A 40 22.15 -13.22 2.91
C THR A 40 22.66 -12.76 4.28
N LYS A 41 23.96 -13.03 4.51
CA LYS A 41 24.64 -12.51 5.70
C LYS A 41 24.55 -10.97 5.71
N PRO A 42 24.13 -10.33 6.82
CA PRO A 42 24.04 -8.88 6.89
C PRO A 42 25.41 -8.20 6.77
N ASP A 43 25.44 -7.08 6.06
CA ASP A 43 26.59 -6.19 6.00
C ASP A 43 26.54 -5.15 7.11
N PHE A 44 27.58 -5.14 7.94
CA PHE A 44 27.72 -4.23 9.09
C PHE A 44 28.71 -3.10 8.79
N LEU A 45 28.19 -1.88 8.63
CA LEU A 45 28.99 -0.68 8.34
C LEU A 45 29.02 0.26 9.54
N ILE A 46 30.19 0.44 10.16
CA ILE A 46 30.35 1.34 11.31
C ILE A 46 30.59 2.77 10.84
N GLN A 47 29.71 3.69 11.25
CA GLN A 47 29.81 5.12 10.96
C GLN A 47 29.42 5.94 12.19
N LYS A 48 30.31 6.86 12.60
CA LYS A 48 30.06 7.78 13.74
C LYS A 48 29.57 7.07 15.02
N ASN A 49 30.20 5.94 15.38
CA ASN A 49 29.82 5.06 16.51
C ASN A 49 28.44 4.37 16.42
N MET A 50 27.81 4.37 15.24
CA MET A 50 26.60 3.58 14.96
C MET A 50 26.90 2.52 13.91
N MET A 51 26.08 1.47 13.88
CA MET A 51 26.16 0.39 12.91
C MET A 51 25.01 0.48 11.92
N LYS A 52 25.29 0.82 10.66
CA LYS A 52 24.31 0.60 9.59
C LYS A 52 24.31 -0.88 9.22
N ILE A 53 23.13 -1.46 9.14
CA ILE A 53 22.92 -2.87 8.79
C ILE A 53 22.19 -2.90 7.46
N ASN A 54 22.74 -3.60 6.47
CA ASN A 54 22.11 -3.80 5.17
C ASN A 54 21.93 -5.30 4.92
N ILE A 55 20.81 -5.63 4.28
CA ILE A 55 20.48 -6.95 3.73
C ILE A 55 19.84 -6.67 2.38
N ASP A 56 20.31 -7.30 1.31
CA ASP A 56 19.86 -7.01 -0.05
C ASP A 56 18.39 -7.39 -0.26
N GLU A 57 17.91 -8.43 0.43
CA GLU A 57 16.54 -8.90 0.36
C GLU A 57 15.54 -8.07 1.19
N ALA A 58 16.02 -7.17 2.06
CA ALA A 58 15.14 -6.28 2.81
C ALA A 58 14.72 -5.09 1.95
N ASN A 59 13.41 -4.89 1.80
CA ASN A 59 12.86 -3.78 1.02
C ASN A 59 12.61 -2.52 1.86
N GLU A 60 12.62 -2.64 3.19
CA GLU A 60 12.30 -1.55 4.09
C GLU A 60 13.22 -1.53 5.32
N HIS A 61 13.09 -0.46 6.10
CA HIS A 61 13.65 -0.41 7.44
C HIS A 61 12.55 -0.12 8.44
N PHE A 62 12.57 -0.84 9.56
CA PHE A 62 11.71 -0.56 10.69
C PHE A 62 11.88 0.90 11.13
N SER A 63 10.78 1.65 11.14
CA SER A 63 10.79 3.11 11.27
C SER A 63 9.91 3.63 12.43
N LYS A 64 9.57 2.80 13.42
CA LYS A 64 8.89 3.33 14.62
C LYS A 64 9.79 4.32 15.35
N SER A 65 9.21 5.45 15.77
CA SER A 65 9.89 6.46 16.56
C SER A 65 10.53 5.87 17.83
N MET A 66 11.76 6.28 18.18
CA MET A 66 12.48 5.79 19.37
C MET A 66 12.82 4.29 19.39
N TYR A 67 12.87 3.64 18.23
CA TYR A 67 13.41 2.30 18.04
C TYR A 67 14.69 2.30 17.21
N TYR A 68 15.42 1.19 17.29
CA TYR A 68 16.51 0.92 16.38
C TYR A 68 16.00 0.63 14.97
N SER A 69 16.51 1.37 14.00
CA SER A 69 16.20 1.15 12.58
C SER A 69 16.95 -0.09 12.10
N LEU A 70 16.18 -1.12 11.73
CA LEU A 70 16.66 -2.43 11.33
C LEU A 70 16.07 -2.81 9.96
N PRO A 71 16.78 -3.58 9.12
CA PRO A 71 16.21 -4.13 7.88
C PRO A 71 14.96 -4.95 8.15
N GLN A 72 13.94 -4.77 7.31
CA GLN A 72 12.68 -5.49 7.33
C GLN A 72 12.30 -5.88 5.91
N LEU A 73 11.72 -7.07 5.76
CA LEU A 73 11.08 -7.51 4.52
C LEU A 73 9.56 -7.54 4.77
N THR A 74 8.83 -6.74 4.00
CA THR A 74 7.36 -6.71 4.02
C THR A 74 6.80 -7.53 2.86
N LYS A 75 5.86 -8.44 3.13
CA LYS A 75 5.13 -9.23 2.12
C LYS A 75 3.62 -9.10 2.30
N GLN A 76 2.91 -8.89 1.20
CA GLN A 76 1.45 -8.86 1.17
C GLN A 76 0.89 -10.13 0.54
N LEU A 77 -0.18 -10.65 1.13
CA LEU A 77 -0.96 -11.76 0.61
C LEU A 77 -2.45 -11.40 0.61
N SER A 78 -3.12 -11.73 -0.48
CA SER A 78 -4.56 -11.57 -0.63
C SER A 78 -5.30 -12.89 -0.43
N PHE A 79 -6.47 -12.81 0.18
CA PHE A 79 -7.43 -13.90 0.30
C PHE A 79 -8.84 -13.40 -0.03
N PRO A 80 -9.76 -14.27 -0.48
CA PRO A 80 -11.17 -13.89 -0.64
C PRO A 80 -11.73 -13.31 0.65
N ILE A 81 -12.51 -12.22 0.54
CA ILE A 81 -13.16 -11.59 1.70
C ILE A 81 -14.00 -12.62 2.50
N GLY A 82 -13.92 -12.55 3.83
CA GLY A 82 -14.54 -13.54 4.73
C GLY A 82 -13.70 -14.78 5.00
N THR A 83 -12.48 -14.88 4.45
CA THR A 83 -11.48 -15.88 4.87
C THR A 83 -11.16 -15.70 6.35
N THR A 84 -11.08 -16.81 7.09
CA THR A 84 -10.67 -16.78 8.51
C THR A 84 -9.24 -17.30 8.63
N ILE A 85 -8.31 -16.42 9.02
CA ILE A 85 -6.95 -16.83 9.38
C ILE A 85 -6.98 -17.48 10.77
N LYS A 86 -6.63 -18.76 10.84
CA LYS A 86 -6.63 -19.56 12.09
C LYS A 86 -5.30 -19.45 12.84
N SER A 87 -4.17 -19.39 12.13
CA SER A 87 -2.85 -19.17 12.72
C SER A 87 -1.81 -18.73 11.71
N ILE A 88 -0.84 -17.93 12.18
CA ILE A 88 0.38 -17.58 11.45
C ILE A 88 1.56 -17.91 12.37
N THR A 89 2.56 -18.64 11.86
CA THR A 89 3.73 -19.01 12.67
C THR A 89 4.99 -18.98 11.82
N GLY A 90 5.98 -18.22 12.29
CA GLY A 90 7.32 -18.16 11.69
C GLY A 90 8.30 -19.09 12.40
N PHE A 91 9.07 -19.85 11.63
CA PHE A 91 10.10 -20.78 12.07
C PHE A 91 11.46 -20.28 11.55
N PRO A 92 12.16 -19.38 12.27
CA PRO A 92 13.49 -18.94 11.89
C PRO A 92 14.47 -20.11 11.93
N LYS A 93 15.36 -20.19 10.92
CA LYS A 93 16.40 -21.21 10.81
C LYS A 93 17.78 -20.55 10.71
N ASN A 94 18.81 -21.30 11.09
CA ASN A 94 20.20 -20.87 11.08
C ASN A 94 20.40 -19.51 11.78
N ILE A 95 19.95 -19.40 13.03
CA ILE A 95 20.09 -18.19 13.82
C ILE A 95 21.57 -18.02 14.22
N HIS A 96 22.14 -16.89 13.86
CA HIS A 96 23.49 -16.47 14.26
C HIS A 96 23.41 -15.37 15.31
N THR A 97 24.36 -15.36 16.24
CA THR A 97 24.47 -14.33 17.29
C THR A 97 25.89 -13.78 17.32
N GLU A 98 26.01 -12.46 17.19
CA GLU A 98 27.29 -11.75 17.19
C GLU A 98 27.31 -10.67 18.28
N PRO A 99 28.36 -10.58 19.12
CA PRO A 99 28.51 -9.47 20.05
C PRO A 99 28.86 -8.18 19.30
N THR A 100 28.35 -7.04 19.75
CA THR A 100 28.63 -5.72 19.16
C THR A 100 28.93 -4.68 20.24
N LEU A 101 29.75 -3.69 19.91
CA LEU A 101 29.96 -2.49 20.73
C LEU A 101 29.20 -1.27 20.19
N PHE A 102 28.54 -1.44 19.05
CA PHE A 102 27.84 -0.39 18.32
C PHE A 102 26.36 -0.76 18.19
N HIS A 103 25.50 0.25 18.20
CA HIS A 103 24.06 0.08 18.04
C HIS A 103 23.61 0.57 16.66
N PRO A 104 22.48 0.08 16.13
CA PRO A 104 21.85 0.63 14.94
C PRO A 104 21.43 2.09 15.13
N PRO A 105 21.20 2.88 14.06
CA PRO A 105 20.63 4.21 14.19
C PRO A 105 19.28 4.17 14.90
N ILE A 106 18.98 5.18 15.69
CA ILE A 106 17.68 5.34 16.34
C ILE A 106 16.83 6.24 15.45
N THR A 107 15.60 5.81 15.15
CA THR A 107 14.65 6.64 14.40
C THR A 107 14.27 7.87 15.25
N PRO A 108 14.34 9.09 14.69
CA PRO A 108 14.06 10.31 15.45
C PRO A 108 12.59 10.38 15.88
N THR A 109 12.30 11.27 16.82
CA THR A 109 10.92 11.63 17.14
C THR A 109 10.34 12.48 16.01
N PRO A 110 9.12 12.21 15.53
CA PRO A 110 8.40 13.06 14.59
C PRO A 110 8.29 14.49 15.10
N VAL A 111 8.34 15.46 14.18
CA VAL A 111 8.05 16.85 14.48
C VAL A 111 6.82 17.31 13.72
N LEU A 112 6.06 18.17 14.39
CA LEU A 112 4.93 18.85 13.80
C LEU A 112 5.46 19.78 12.69
N LEU A 113 4.92 19.64 11.47
CA LEU A 113 5.26 20.51 10.35
C LEU A 113 4.62 21.91 10.50
N SER A 114 3.82 22.17 11.55
CA SER A 114 3.28 23.49 11.81
C SER A 114 4.16 24.30 12.77
N ASN A 115 4.57 25.49 12.30
CA ASN A 115 4.67 26.76 13.03
C ASN A 115 5.69 27.71 12.39
N ILE A 116 5.17 28.75 11.72
CA ILE A 116 5.96 29.91 11.30
C ILE A 116 6.41 30.75 12.52
N ASP A 117 5.76 30.61 13.68
CA ASP A 117 6.02 31.44 14.88
C ASP A 117 6.11 30.74 16.24
N ALA A 118 5.69 29.48 16.40
CA ALA A 118 6.14 28.73 17.57
C ALA A 118 7.63 28.42 17.36
N GLN A 119 8.46 29.06 18.18
CA GLN A 119 9.68 28.41 18.61
C GLN A 119 9.32 26.94 18.88
N PRO A 120 10.10 25.94 18.42
CA PRO A 120 10.29 24.87 19.36
C PRO A 120 10.91 25.60 20.53
N THR A 121 10.11 25.83 21.57
CA THR A 121 10.61 25.35 22.84
C THR A 121 11.15 23.98 22.46
N ILE A 122 12.47 23.86 22.42
CA ILE A 122 13.12 22.63 22.82
C ILE A 122 12.45 22.36 24.15
N SER A 123 11.31 21.71 24.05
CA SER A 123 10.67 21.00 25.09
C SER A 123 11.62 19.84 25.21
N THR A 124 12.71 20.10 25.92
CA THR A 124 13.22 19.23 26.97
C THR A 124 12.11 18.86 27.98
N THR A 125 10.84 18.78 27.56
CA THR A 125 9.63 18.44 28.29
C THR A 125 8.73 17.48 27.49
N LEU A 126 9.21 16.90 26.37
CA LEU A 126 8.99 15.46 26.13
C LEU A 126 9.90 14.59 27.05
N ASN A 127 10.80 15.22 27.83
CA ASN A 127 11.73 14.56 28.75
C ASN A 127 11.19 14.24 30.16
N ASN A 128 9.87 14.16 30.40
CA ASN A 128 9.37 13.76 31.73
C ASN A 128 8.65 12.40 31.79
N ARG A 129 8.69 11.62 30.71
CA ARG A 129 8.87 10.17 30.83
C ARG A 129 10.23 9.88 30.21
N THR A 130 11.10 9.19 30.92
CA THR A 130 12.31 8.60 30.33
C THR A 130 11.82 7.59 29.29
N GLN A 131 11.55 8.02 28.06
CA GLN A 131 11.15 7.11 26.99
C GLN A 131 12.37 6.26 26.67
N GLN A 132 12.33 5.03 27.15
CA GLN A 132 13.38 4.05 26.95
C GLN A 132 13.39 3.64 25.48
N ILE A 133 14.57 3.69 24.85
CA ILE A 133 14.75 3.15 23.50
C ILE A 133 14.31 1.69 23.52
N SER A 134 13.35 1.34 22.67
CA SER A 134 12.78 0.01 22.62
C SER A 134 13.44 -0.84 21.53
N THR A 135 13.49 -2.15 21.76
CA THR A 135 14.06 -3.12 20.83
C THR A 135 12.97 -4.03 20.27
N LEU A 136 13.07 -4.33 18.98
CA LEU A 136 12.22 -5.33 18.35
C LEU A 136 12.70 -6.73 18.74
N HIS A 137 11.77 -7.62 19.09
CA HIS A 137 12.08 -8.95 19.63
C HIS A 137 11.50 -10.11 18.81
N SER A 138 10.75 -9.85 17.74
CA SER A 138 10.11 -10.89 16.93
C SER A 138 10.67 -10.96 15.52
N TRP A 139 10.97 -12.17 15.05
CA TRP A 139 11.37 -12.44 13.66
C TRP A 139 10.22 -12.21 12.67
N LEU A 140 8.98 -12.34 13.14
CA LEU A 140 7.78 -12.18 12.34
C LEU A 140 6.71 -11.44 13.16
N THR A 141 6.18 -10.38 12.58
CA THR A 141 4.91 -9.75 12.98
C THR A 141 3.98 -9.72 11.78
N TYR A 142 2.70 -9.52 12.00
CA TYR A 142 1.73 -9.50 10.91
C TYR A 142 0.55 -8.58 11.25
N ASP A 143 -0.15 -8.16 10.21
CA ASP A 143 -1.42 -7.46 10.31
C ASP A 143 -2.44 -8.08 9.34
N ILE A 144 -3.71 -8.13 9.74
CA ILE A 144 -4.81 -8.70 8.96
C ILE A 144 -5.90 -7.65 8.87
N LYS A 145 -6.30 -7.33 7.65
CA LYS A 145 -7.14 -6.19 7.29
C LYS A 145 -8.06 -6.54 6.13
N SER A 146 -9.12 -5.77 5.93
CA SER A 146 -9.98 -5.83 4.75
C SER A 146 -9.75 -4.60 3.90
N GLY A 147 -9.61 -4.77 2.59
CA GLY A 147 -9.44 -3.64 1.69
C GLY A 147 -9.64 -4.02 0.23
N ILE A 148 -9.63 -3.03 -0.65
CA ILE A 148 -9.84 -3.21 -2.08
C ILE A 148 -8.53 -3.50 -2.82
N ILE A 149 -8.53 -4.58 -3.61
CA ILE A 149 -7.45 -4.92 -4.53
C ILE A 149 -8.07 -5.23 -5.90
N LYS A 150 -7.58 -4.58 -6.96
CA LYS A 150 -8.05 -4.76 -8.35
C LYS A 150 -9.59 -4.77 -8.46
N ASN A 151 -10.24 -3.77 -7.86
CA ASN A 151 -11.70 -3.59 -7.80
C ASN A 151 -12.49 -4.57 -6.91
N ASN A 152 -11.84 -5.51 -6.23
CA ASN A 152 -12.50 -6.50 -5.36
C ASN A 152 -12.14 -6.26 -3.89
N PRO A 153 -13.11 -6.27 -2.97
CA PRO A 153 -12.82 -6.39 -1.55
C PRO A 153 -12.15 -7.74 -1.26
N GLU A 154 -11.01 -7.69 -0.58
CA GLU A 154 -10.17 -8.82 -0.22
C GLU A 154 -9.76 -8.74 1.25
N LEU A 155 -9.41 -9.89 1.84
CA LEU A 155 -8.70 -9.94 3.11
C LEU A 155 -7.19 -9.85 2.82
N ILE A 156 -6.56 -8.83 3.36
CA ILE A 156 -5.14 -8.51 3.17
C ILE A 156 -4.37 -8.95 4.41
N LEU A 157 -3.39 -9.83 4.21
CA LEU A 157 -2.42 -10.24 5.23
C LEU A 157 -1.06 -9.64 4.89
N LYS A 158 -0.60 -8.70 5.72
CA LYS A 158 0.76 -8.16 5.66
C LYS A 158 1.66 -8.89 6.65
N LEU A 159 2.77 -9.43 6.16
CA LEU A 159 3.81 -10.10 6.93
C LEU A 159 5.02 -9.19 7.01
N PHE A 160 5.51 -8.95 8.23
CA PHE A 160 6.68 -8.11 8.50
C PHE A 160 7.78 -8.99 9.08
N ILE A 161 8.78 -9.27 8.26
CA ILE A 161 9.85 -10.21 8.56
C ILE A 161 11.09 -9.41 8.95
N ASN A 162 11.61 -9.67 10.14
CA ASN A 162 12.76 -8.96 10.71
C ASN A 162 13.98 -9.88 10.67
N PRO A 163 14.75 -9.92 9.57
CA PRO A 163 15.90 -10.83 9.46
C PRO A 163 17.02 -10.52 10.44
N VAL A 164 16.99 -9.35 11.10
CA VAL A 164 17.95 -8.94 12.12
C VAL A 164 17.22 -8.41 13.35
N LEU A 165 17.66 -8.84 14.53
CA LEU A 165 17.22 -8.33 15.83
C LEU A 165 18.42 -7.80 16.62
N PHE A 166 18.27 -6.65 17.25
CA PHE A 166 19.29 -6.07 18.12
C PHE A 166 18.84 -6.11 19.58
N ASN A 167 19.66 -6.70 20.45
CA ASN A 167 19.46 -6.70 21.90
C ASN A 167 20.44 -5.72 22.55
N ALA A 168 19.91 -4.58 23.01
CA ALA A 168 20.70 -3.51 23.60
C ALA A 168 21.30 -3.90 24.97
N ASP A 169 20.57 -4.67 25.78
CA ASP A 169 20.99 -5.07 27.13
C ASP A 169 22.13 -6.07 27.10
N GLU A 170 22.06 -7.02 26.16
CA GLU A 170 23.10 -8.05 25.95
C GLU A 170 24.21 -7.58 25.00
N GLN A 171 24.00 -6.45 24.31
CA GLN A 171 24.88 -5.95 23.25
C GLN A 171 25.14 -7.00 22.16
N THR A 172 24.08 -7.66 21.71
CA THR A 172 24.13 -8.71 20.68
C THR A 172 23.27 -8.36 19.48
N ILE A 173 23.72 -8.79 18.31
CA ILE A 173 22.93 -8.80 17.08
C ILE A 173 22.64 -10.26 16.74
N ASN A 174 21.38 -10.55 16.51
CA ASN A 174 20.93 -11.84 16.03
C ASN A 174 20.46 -11.69 14.59
N TRP A 175 20.80 -12.61 13.72
CA TRP A 175 20.32 -12.63 12.35
C TRP A 175 20.03 -14.05 11.89
N ILE A 176 19.18 -14.20 10.88
CA ILE A 176 18.73 -15.48 10.34
C ILE A 176 19.09 -15.59 8.86
N GLU A 177 19.34 -16.82 8.39
CA GLU A 177 19.50 -17.10 6.95
C GLU A 177 18.17 -17.48 6.30
N GLU A 178 17.19 -17.95 7.09
CA GLU A 178 15.90 -18.38 6.54
C GLU A 178 14.79 -18.24 7.59
N ILE A 179 13.56 -17.96 7.14
CA ILE A 179 12.34 -18.15 7.92
C ILE A 179 11.29 -18.89 7.10
N GLU A 180 10.74 -19.96 7.65
CA GLU A 180 9.57 -20.65 7.11
C GLU A 180 8.31 -20.13 7.83
N ILE A 181 7.34 -19.63 7.08
CA ILE A 181 6.09 -19.07 7.60
C ILE A 181 4.95 -19.99 7.20
N LYS A 182 4.21 -20.49 8.19
CA LYS A 182 2.99 -21.30 7.98
C LYS A 182 1.75 -20.48 8.31
N ILE A 183 0.83 -20.43 7.36
CA ILE A 183 -0.44 -19.71 7.44
C ILE A 183 -1.54 -20.75 7.32
N THR A 184 -2.31 -20.93 8.40
CA THR A 184 -3.48 -21.82 8.42
C THR A 184 -4.74 -20.98 8.30
N TYR A 185 -5.60 -21.28 7.34
CA TYR A 185 -6.80 -20.48 7.06
C TYR A 185 -7.96 -21.35 6.59
N ALA A 186 -9.16 -20.78 6.59
CA ALA A 186 -10.35 -21.38 5.99
C ALA A 186 -11.06 -20.33 5.13
N GLU A 187 -11.29 -20.66 3.87
CA GLU A 187 -12.01 -19.80 2.93
C GLU A 187 -13.53 -19.92 3.13
N PRO A 188 -14.31 -18.86 2.80
CA PRO A 188 -15.75 -18.91 2.90
C PRO A 188 -16.35 -19.91 1.91
N LYS A 189 -17.19 -20.84 2.40
CA LYS A 189 -17.86 -21.87 1.56
C LYS A 189 -18.78 -21.28 0.48
N ASN A 190 -19.28 -20.08 0.71
CA ASN A 190 -20.01 -19.30 -0.28
C ASN A 190 -19.19 -18.03 -0.54
N GLN A 191 -18.43 -18.00 -1.63
CA GLN A 191 -18.03 -16.71 -2.19
C GLN A 191 -19.32 -15.98 -2.57
N PRO A 192 -19.46 -14.67 -2.29
CA PRO A 192 -20.48 -13.88 -2.96
C PRO A 192 -20.32 -14.19 -4.44
N LEU A 193 -21.35 -14.79 -5.06
CA LEU A 193 -21.35 -14.99 -6.50
C LEU A 193 -20.95 -13.65 -7.11
N GLN A 194 -19.86 -13.61 -7.87
CA GLN A 194 -19.54 -12.50 -8.78
C GLN A 194 -20.71 -12.37 -9.78
N GLN A 195 -21.84 -11.85 -9.32
CA GLN A 195 -22.83 -11.25 -10.19
C GLN A 195 -22.14 -10.00 -10.72
N GLY A 196 -22.06 -9.88 -12.05
CA GLY A 196 -21.46 -8.71 -12.68
C GLY A 196 -21.99 -7.41 -12.07
N SER A 197 -21.13 -6.40 -11.99
CA SER A 197 -21.47 -5.12 -11.39
C SER A 197 -22.70 -4.51 -12.07
N VAL A 198 -23.60 -3.98 -11.26
CA VAL A 198 -24.74 -3.17 -11.71
C VAL A 198 -24.24 -1.74 -11.97
N TYR A 199 -23.49 -1.18 -11.01
CA TYR A 199 -22.86 0.14 -11.10
C TYR A 199 -21.44 0.03 -10.55
N ASP A 200 -20.45 0.34 -11.37
CA ASP A 200 -19.04 0.37 -10.97
C ASP A 200 -18.74 1.62 -10.14
N LEU A 201 -19.31 2.76 -10.57
CA LEU A 201 -19.15 4.07 -9.97
C LEU A 201 -20.49 4.58 -9.44
N ILE A 202 -20.49 5.03 -8.19
CA ILE A 202 -21.57 5.85 -7.64
C ILE A 202 -21.08 7.27 -7.41
N ILE A 203 -21.89 8.25 -7.81
CA ILE A 203 -21.65 9.66 -7.52
C ILE A 203 -22.66 10.06 -6.43
N ILE A 204 -22.16 10.39 -5.24
CA ILE A 204 -23.00 10.82 -4.11
C ILE A 204 -22.91 12.33 -3.98
N THR A 205 -24.07 12.99 -3.96
CA THR A 205 -24.15 14.46 -4.03
C THR A 205 -25.38 15.00 -3.30
N SER A 206 -25.42 16.32 -3.06
CA SER A 206 -26.67 17.01 -2.75
C SER A 206 -27.59 17.05 -3.98
N GLU A 207 -28.89 17.28 -3.76
CA GLU A 207 -29.87 17.45 -4.86
C GLU A 207 -29.49 18.65 -5.75
N ASP A 208 -28.96 19.72 -5.14
CA ASP A 208 -28.60 20.99 -5.80
C ASP A 208 -27.54 20.85 -6.90
N PHE A 209 -26.71 19.79 -6.88
CA PHE A 209 -25.66 19.56 -7.88
C PHE A 209 -25.94 18.39 -8.82
N SER A 210 -27.08 17.71 -8.65
CA SER A 210 -27.36 16.45 -9.33
C SER A 210 -27.53 16.59 -10.85
N ASP A 211 -28.09 17.70 -11.32
CA ASP A 211 -28.33 17.97 -12.73
C ASP A 211 -27.02 18.24 -13.50
N GLU A 212 -26.08 18.96 -12.90
CA GLU A 212 -24.76 19.28 -13.46
C GLU A 212 -23.88 18.04 -13.65
N LEU A 213 -24.17 16.95 -12.92
CA LEU A 213 -23.43 15.69 -12.98
C LEU A 213 -23.94 14.72 -14.05
N ILE A 214 -25.12 14.96 -14.63
CA ILE A 214 -25.70 14.11 -15.69
C ILE A 214 -24.74 13.93 -16.88
N PRO A 215 -24.04 14.97 -17.40
CA PRO A 215 -23.07 14.80 -18.47
C PRO A 215 -21.92 13.86 -18.11
N LEU A 216 -21.41 13.92 -16.87
CA LEU A 216 -20.34 13.04 -16.41
C LEU A 216 -20.81 11.60 -16.32
N ALA A 217 -21.97 11.34 -15.72
CA ALA A 217 -22.52 9.99 -15.65
C ALA A 217 -22.75 9.39 -17.05
N ASN A 218 -23.26 10.18 -18.00
CA ASN A 218 -23.42 9.74 -19.38
C ASN A 218 -22.07 9.44 -20.06
N HIS A 219 -21.07 10.29 -19.83
CA HIS A 219 -19.71 10.08 -20.34
C HIS A 219 -19.12 8.76 -19.81
N LYS A 220 -19.13 8.55 -18.49
CA LYS A 220 -18.60 7.31 -17.88
C LYS A 220 -19.29 6.05 -18.39
N ASN A 221 -20.63 6.09 -18.52
CA ASN A 221 -21.39 4.98 -19.10
C ASN A 221 -21.01 4.69 -20.57
N GLN A 222 -20.63 5.71 -21.35
CA GLN A 222 -20.14 5.54 -22.72
C GLN A 222 -18.74 4.89 -22.77
N TYR A 223 -17.91 5.12 -21.75
CA TYR A 223 -16.56 4.55 -21.61
C TYR A 223 -16.54 3.30 -20.71
N ASN A 224 -17.62 2.50 -20.76
CA ASN A 224 -17.76 1.21 -20.05
C ASN A 224 -17.56 1.28 -18.52
N ARG A 225 -17.84 2.43 -17.89
CA ARG A 225 -17.91 2.57 -16.43
C ARG A 225 -19.35 2.82 -16.01
N SER A 226 -20.06 1.76 -15.60
CA SER A 226 -21.47 1.85 -15.24
C SER A 226 -21.65 2.81 -14.05
N THR A 227 -22.34 3.93 -14.26
CA THR A 227 -22.35 5.05 -13.31
C THR A 227 -23.76 5.44 -12.88
N LYS A 228 -23.95 5.63 -11.57
CA LYS A 228 -25.21 6.06 -10.96
C LYS A 228 -25.01 7.29 -10.07
N ILE A 229 -25.76 8.35 -10.33
CA ILE A 229 -25.90 9.50 -9.43
C ILE A 229 -26.92 9.14 -8.34
N VAL A 230 -26.59 9.45 -7.10
CA VAL A 230 -27.40 9.21 -5.91
C VAL A 230 -27.38 10.45 -5.03
N THR A 231 -28.54 10.98 -4.67
CA THR A 231 -28.62 12.17 -3.81
C THR A 231 -28.71 11.81 -2.32
N LEU A 232 -28.27 12.73 -1.46
CA LEU A 232 -28.39 12.54 0.01
C LEU A 232 -29.84 12.31 0.46
N ASP A 233 -30.80 12.93 -0.23
CA ASP A 233 -32.24 12.73 0.02
C ASP A 233 -32.68 11.31 -0.37
N GLU A 234 -32.16 10.74 -1.46
CA GLU A 234 -32.44 9.35 -1.83
C GLU A 234 -31.88 8.35 -0.80
N ILE A 235 -30.68 8.61 -0.27
CA ILE A 235 -30.06 7.79 0.77
C ILE A 235 -30.89 7.85 2.05
N THR A 236 -31.22 9.04 2.54
CA THR A 236 -31.95 9.24 3.80
C THR A 236 -33.40 8.77 3.75
N ASN A 237 -34.02 8.75 2.57
CA ASN A 237 -35.36 8.20 2.37
C ASN A 237 -35.36 6.68 2.10
N GLY A 238 -34.18 6.05 2.02
CA GLY A 238 -34.05 4.62 1.75
C GLY A 238 -34.57 4.22 0.37
N ALA A 239 -34.35 5.07 -0.65
CA ALA A 239 -34.87 4.86 -2.00
C ALA A 239 -34.36 3.54 -2.64
N TYR A 240 -33.15 3.13 -2.28
CA TYR A 240 -32.48 1.95 -2.82
C TYR A 240 -32.27 0.84 -1.78
N PHE A 241 -31.91 1.22 -0.55
CA PHE A 241 -31.61 0.29 0.55
C PHE A 241 -32.21 0.78 1.88
N PRO A 242 -32.49 -0.10 2.85
CA PRO A 242 -32.93 0.30 4.17
C PRO A 242 -31.89 1.19 4.89
N VAL A 243 -32.38 2.29 5.46
CA VAL A 243 -31.61 3.21 6.30
C VAL A 243 -31.25 2.51 7.63
N GLN A 244 -29.97 2.53 8.00
CA GLN A 244 -29.44 1.79 9.16
C GLN A 244 -28.54 2.62 10.08
N GLY A 245 -27.99 3.73 9.61
CA GLY A 245 -27.06 4.57 10.35
C GLY A 245 -27.74 5.46 11.39
N ARG A 246 -26.97 5.81 12.42
CA ARG A 246 -27.40 6.68 13.52
C ARG A 246 -27.50 8.15 13.12
N ASP A 247 -26.72 8.55 12.12
CA ASP A 247 -26.65 9.91 11.57
C ASP A 247 -26.48 9.87 10.05
N LEU A 248 -26.41 11.04 9.40
CA LEU A 248 -26.32 11.16 7.95
C LEU A 248 -25.05 10.50 7.40
N GLN A 249 -23.92 10.72 8.05
CA GLN A 249 -22.63 10.14 7.67
C GLN A 249 -22.66 8.61 7.73
N GLU A 250 -23.19 8.01 8.81
CA GLU A 250 -23.28 6.55 8.91
C GLU A 250 -24.33 5.99 7.94
N ASN A 251 -25.38 6.74 7.61
CA ASN A 251 -26.32 6.37 6.55
C ASN A 251 -25.66 6.30 5.17
N ILE A 252 -24.79 7.27 4.83
CA ILE A 252 -23.98 7.25 3.61
C ILE A 252 -23.06 6.02 3.62
N LYS A 253 -22.39 5.76 4.75
CA LYS A 253 -21.48 4.61 4.88
C LYS A 253 -22.20 3.26 4.70
N TYR A 254 -23.38 3.07 5.31
CA TYR A 254 -24.21 1.87 5.09
C TYR A 254 -24.77 1.77 3.67
N PHE A 255 -25.06 2.91 3.03
CA PHE A 255 -25.43 2.94 1.62
C PHE A 255 -24.29 2.44 0.73
N ILE A 256 -23.06 2.93 0.94
CA ILE A 256 -21.86 2.47 0.23
C ILE A 256 -21.66 0.98 0.45
N LYS A 257 -21.71 0.48 1.70
CA LYS A 257 -21.67 -0.96 2.01
C LYS A 257 -22.68 -1.75 1.18
N SER A 258 -23.94 -1.31 1.17
CA SER A 258 -25.01 -2.00 0.43
C SER A 258 -24.78 -1.95 -1.08
N SER A 259 -24.19 -0.87 -1.60
CA SER A 259 -23.83 -0.75 -3.00
C SER A 259 -22.72 -1.72 -3.40
N ILE A 260 -21.70 -1.93 -2.54
CA ILE A 260 -20.67 -2.96 -2.75
C ILE A 260 -21.34 -4.34 -2.82
N GLU A 261 -22.16 -4.68 -1.82
CA GLU A 261 -22.74 -6.02 -1.67
C GLU A 261 -23.84 -6.36 -2.69
N LYS A 262 -24.54 -5.35 -3.24
CA LYS A 262 -25.71 -5.55 -4.10
C LYS A 262 -25.51 -5.05 -5.52
N TRP A 263 -24.65 -4.06 -5.73
CA TRP A 263 -24.36 -3.49 -7.04
C TRP A 263 -22.94 -3.76 -7.51
N GLY A 264 -22.05 -4.28 -6.67
CA GLY A 264 -20.65 -4.50 -7.05
C GLY A 264 -19.89 -3.19 -7.28
N THR A 265 -20.25 -2.13 -6.54
CA THR A 265 -19.58 -0.83 -6.61
C THR A 265 -18.12 -0.95 -6.17
N SER A 266 -17.21 -0.39 -6.96
CA SER A 266 -15.78 -0.28 -6.63
C SER A 266 -15.32 1.18 -6.48
N PHE A 267 -16.04 2.14 -7.07
CA PHE A 267 -15.69 3.56 -7.04
C PHE A 267 -16.80 4.40 -6.42
N VAL A 268 -16.42 5.34 -5.55
CA VAL A 268 -17.32 6.30 -4.91
C VAL A 268 -16.79 7.71 -5.09
N PHE A 269 -17.52 8.54 -5.82
CA PHE A 269 -17.19 9.95 -6.03
C PHE A 269 -18.14 10.84 -5.23
N LEU A 270 -17.59 11.56 -4.24
CA LEU A 270 -18.34 12.50 -3.41
C LEU A 270 -18.31 13.88 -4.06
N VAL A 271 -19.47 14.50 -4.31
CA VAL A 271 -19.55 15.83 -4.92
C VAL A 271 -20.24 16.80 -3.97
N GLY A 272 -19.50 17.82 -3.57
CA GLY A 272 -19.90 18.84 -2.62
C GLY A 272 -18.78 19.14 -1.62
N ASP A 273 -18.76 20.37 -1.12
CA ASP A 273 -17.96 20.80 0.02
C ASP A 273 -18.41 20.15 1.34
N SER A 274 -17.82 20.54 2.47
CA SER A 274 -18.18 19.96 3.77
C SER A 274 -19.57 20.36 4.28
N GLU A 275 -20.17 21.44 3.75
CA GLU A 275 -21.52 21.86 4.11
C GLU A 275 -22.59 21.05 3.36
N SER A 276 -22.39 20.84 2.06
CA SER A 276 -23.34 20.14 1.19
C SER A 276 -23.16 18.62 1.16
N MET A 277 -21.95 18.12 1.42
CA MET A 277 -21.61 16.70 1.47
C MET A 277 -20.81 16.39 2.73
N PRO A 278 -21.42 15.80 3.77
CA PRO A 278 -20.87 15.78 5.12
C PRO A 278 -19.58 14.98 5.21
N THR A 279 -18.75 15.32 6.19
CA THR A 279 -17.51 14.61 6.54
C THR A 279 -17.62 13.97 7.93
N ARG A 280 -16.66 13.10 8.27
CA ARG A 280 -16.54 12.55 9.63
C ARG A 280 -15.35 13.15 10.36
N ASN A 281 -15.58 13.63 11.58
CA ASN A 281 -14.52 14.09 12.48
C ASN A 281 -13.80 12.91 13.15
N THR A 282 -12.48 13.01 13.25
CA THR A 282 -11.58 12.03 13.88
C THR A 282 -10.92 12.61 15.13
N HIS A 283 -10.51 11.75 16.06
CA HIS A 283 -10.09 12.15 17.40
C HIS A 283 -8.78 11.48 17.80
N ILE A 284 -7.68 11.99 17.28
CA ILE A 284 -6.34 11.42 17.50
C ILE A 284 -5.54 12.31 18.45
N HIS A 285 -5.01 11.73 19.52
CA HIS A 285 -4.08 12.44 20.40
C HIS A 285 -2.63 12.16 20.01
N ALA A 286 -2.16 12.85 18.96
CA ALA A 286 -0.82 12.66 18.41
C ALA A 286 0.30 13.11 19.37
N SER A 287 0.09 14.20 20.12
CA SER A 287 1.05 14.69 21.10
C SER A 287 0.41 15.62 22.12
N SER A 288 1.11 15.95 23.21
CA SER A 288 0.60 16.91 24.21
C SER A 288 0.27 18.30 23.65
N GLY A 289 0.80 18.65 22.48
CA GLY A 289 0.56 19.91 21.79
C GLY A 289 -0.44 19.83 20.64
N ASP A 290 -0.87 18.63 20.25
CA ASP A 290 -1.81 18.39 19.16
C ASP A 290 -3.01 17.57 19.66
N SER A 291 -4.16 18.25 19.71
CA SER A 291 -5.47 17.67 20.01
C SER A 291 -6.48 18.12 18.96
N GLU A 292 -6.00 18.41 17.74
CA GLU A 292 -6.84 18.81 16.64
C GLU A 292 -7.84 17.70 16.32
N VAL A 293 -9.12 18.07 16.28
CA VAL A 293 -10.18 17.27 15.66
C VAL A 293 -10.23 17.67 14.19
N PHE A 294 -10.11 16.71 13.30
CA PHE A 294 -10.02 16.95 11.86
C PHE A 294 -10.94 16.03 11.07
N VAL A 295 -11.15 16.33 9.80
CA VAL A 295 -12.08 15.59 8.93
C VAL A 295 -11.36 14.49 8.17
N SER A 296 -12.03 13.36 7.98
CA SER A 296 -11.54 12.25 7.16
C SER A 296 -12.67 11.66 6.31
N ASP A 297 -12.47 11.65 4.99
CA ASP A 297 -13.35 10.93 4.07
C ASP A 297 -12.98 9.44 3.95
N LEU A 298 -11.81 9.00 4.45
CA LEU A 298 -11.48 7.57 4.55
C LEU A 298 -12.56 6.81 5.34
N TYR A 299 -13.32 7.50 6.20
CA TYR A 299 -14.52 6.97 6.87
C TYR A 299 -15.53 6.35 5.89
N TYR A 300 -15.69 6.92 4.70
CA TYR A 300 -16.62 6.41 3.69
C TYR A 300 -16.05 5.29 2.83
N ALA A 301 -14.74 5.03 2.91
CA ALA A 301 -14.07 3.97 2.16
C ALA A 301 -13.71 2.75 3.02
N ASP A 302 -13.34 2.92 4.29
CA ASP A 302 -13.13 1.82 5.25
C ASP A 302 -14.51 1.31 5.72
N ILE A 303 -15.02 0.26 5.07
CA ILE A 303 -16.38 -0.27 5.27
C ILE A 303 -16.38 -1.51 6.16
N TYR A 304 -15.43 -2.40 5.96
CA TYR A 304 -15.33 -3.68 6.64
C TYR A 304 -14.13 -3.70 7.58
N ASN A 305 -14.23 -4.48 8.66
CA ASN A 305 -13.08 -4.86 9.48
C ASN A 305 -12.50 -6.20 9.01
N GLU A 306 -11.50 -6.72 9.72
CA GLU A 306 -10.78 -7.96 9.40
C GLU A 306 -11.67 -9.23 9.39
N THR A 307 -12.87 -9.15 9.96
CA THR A 307 -13.86 -10.24 9.95
C THR A 307 -14.89 -10.12 8.82
N GLY A 308 -14.82 -9.05 8.02
CA GLY A 308 -15.86 -8.69 7.04
C GLY A 308 -17.10 -8.04 7.67
N SER A 309 -17.04 -7.65 8.95
CA SER A 309 -18.13 -6.94 9.65
C SER A 309 -18.03 -5.44 9.44
N PHE A 310 -19.13 -4.70 9.61
CA PHE A 310 -19.14 -3.25 9.41
C PHE A 310 -18.22 -2.51 10.40
N SER A 311 -17.36 -1.64 9.86
CA SER A 311 -16.44 -0.76 10.59
C SER A 311 -17.15 0.56 10.94
N SER A 312 -17.58 0.74 12.20
CA SER A 312 -18.31 1.96 12.61
C SER A 312 -17.41 3.17 12.86
N TRP A 313 -16.11 2.94 13.09
CA TRP A 313 -15.16 3.88 13.70
C TRP A 313 -15.57 4.38 15.10
N ASP A 314 -16.49 3.69 15.77
CA ASP A 314 -16.90 3.97 17.15
C ASP A 314 -17.20 2.63 17.81
N THR A 315 -16.14 1.94 18.22
CA THR A 315 -16.20 0.58 18.77
C THR A 315 -16.82 0.60 20.16
N ASN A 316 -16.60 1.68 20.89
CA ASN A 316 -17.07 1.83 22.26
C ASN A 316 -18.47 2.47 22.37
N ASN A 317 -19.07 2.89 21.25
CA ASN A 317 -20.41 3.47 21.11
C ASN A 317 -20.62 4.74 21.93
N ASN A 318 -19.66 5.67 21.88
CA ASN A 318 -19.73 6.95 22.61
C ASN A 318 -19.98 8.17 21.69
N ASP A 319 -20.19 7.96 20.39
CA ASP A 319 -20.38 8.98 19.35
C ASP A 319 -19.16 9.93 19.15
N ILE A 320 -17.97 9.48 19.55
CA ILE A 320 -16.67 10.07 19.23
C ILE A 320 -15.99 9.06 18.31
N PHE A 321 -15.65 9.50 17.10
CA PHE A 321 -15.23 8.58 16.05
C PHE A 321 -13.73 8.63 15.82
N ALA A 322 -13.16 7.48 15.45
CA ALA A 322 -11.73 7.29 15.23
C ALA A 322 -10.91 7.80 16.41
N GLU A 323 -11.27 7.39 17.62
CA GLU A 323 -10.47 7.67 18.81
C GLU A 323 -9.15 6.89 18.73
N TYR A 324 -8.03 7.56 19.00
CA TYR A 324 -6.75 6.91 19.25
C TYR A 324 -5.98 7.67 20.32
N ASP A 325 -5.69 7.00 21.44
CA ASP A 325 -5.12 7.59 22.66
C ASP A 325 -5.89 8.85 23.13
N TRP A 326 -7.20 8.93 22.87
CA TRP A 326 -7.98 10.15 23.04
C TRP A 326 -8.55 10.32 24.47
N GLY A 327 -8.38 11.53 25.02
CA GLY A 327 -8.96 11.92 26.30
C GLY A 327 -8.19 11.44 27.53
N MET A 328 -8.80 11.55 28.73
CA MET A 328 -8.12 11.27 30.00
C MET A 328 -7.96 9.78 30.32
N GLU A 329 -8.69 8.91 29.63
CA GLU A 329 -8.65 7.45 29.83
C GLU A 329 -7.91 6.72 28.70
N GLU A 330 -7.20 7.43 27.80
CA GLU A 330 -6.48 6.87 26.64
C GLU A 330 -7.36 5.88 25.86
N ARG A 331 -8.41 6.40 25.19
CA ARG A 331 -9.39 5.60 24.46
C ARG A 331 -8.96 5.39 23.01
N THR A 332 -9.17 4.17 22.51
CA THR A 332 -8.86 3.78 21.13
C THR A 332 -10.00 2.96 20.53
N ASP A 333 -10.45 3.36 19.35
CA ASP A 333 -11.37 2.59 18.50
C ASP A 333 -10.60 1.62 17.61
N GLU A 334 -11.22 0.47 17.33
CA GLU A 334 -10.73 -0.44 16.32
C GLU A 334 -11.07 0.14 14.94
N MET A 335 -10.04 0.25 14.09
CA MET A 335 -10.13 0.77 12.72
C MET A 335 -9.33 -0.13 11.79
N ASP A 336 -9.89 -0.41 10.61
CA ASP A 336 -9.18 -1.14 9.56
C ASP A 336 -8.14 -0.22 8.92
N LEU A 337 -8.56 1.01 8.57
CA LEU A 337 -7.83 2.06 7.86
C LEU A 337 -7.54 1.78 6.39
N LEU A 338 -7.87 0.59 5.89
CA LEU A 338 -7.79 0.29 4.48
C LEU A 338 -9.13 0.58 3.80
N PRO A 339 -9.12 1.22 2.61
CA PRO A 339 -10.33 1.45 1.86
C PRO A 339 -10.83 0.15 1.21
N ASP A 340 -12.14 -0.08 1.24
CA ASP A 340 -12.85 -1.17 0.54
C ASP A 340 -13.50 -0.71 -0.78
N VAL A 341 -13.41 0.59 -1.07
CA VAL A 341 -13.78 1.23 -2.34
C VAL A 341 -12.78 2.32 -2.67
N PHE A 342 -12.54 2.54 -3.95
CA PHE A 342 -11.78 3.68 -4.42
C PHE A 342 -12.59 4.97 -4.24
N LEU A 343 -12.03 5.94 -3.52
CA LEU A 343 -12.73 7.15 -3.12
C LEU A 343 -12.07 8.39 -3.72
N GLY A 344 -12.90 9.37 -4.07
CA GLY A 344 -12.46 10.72 -4.38
C GLY A 344 -13.53 11.75 -4.05
N ARG A 345 -13.13 13.00 -3.84
CA ARG A 345 -14.05 14.13 -3.60
C ARG A 345 -13.84 15.25 -4.62
N ALA A 346 -14.94 15.79 -5.15
CA ALA A 346 -14.98 17.13 -5.71
C ALA A 346 -15.63 18.07 -4.68
N ALA A 347 -14.82 18.92 -4.03
CA ALA A 347 -15.27 19.81 -2.94
C ALA A 347 -15.96 21.08 -3.49
N CYS A 348 -16.87 20.90 -4.46
CA CYS A 348 -17.55 22.00 -5.14
C CYS A 348 -18.46 22.78 -4.18
N ILE A 349 -18.36 24.10 -4.20
CA ILE A 349 -19.22 25.00 -3.41
C ILE A 349 -20.44 25.50 -4.20
N ASP A 350 -20.43 25.36 -5.52
CA ASP A 350 -21.51 25.80 -6.41
C ASP A 350 -21.56 24.99 -7.72
N GLU A 351 -22.67 25.14 -8.46
CA GLU A 351 -22.93 24.51 -9.77
C GLU A 351 -21.86 24.85 -10.82
N THR A 352 -21.20 26.02 -10.72
CA THR A 352 -20.16 26.45 -11.67
C THR A 352 -18.89 25.63 -11.48
N GLN A 353 -18.50 25.35 -10.23
CA GLN A 353 -17.39 24.44 -9.94
C GLN A 353 -17.72 23.01 -10.35
N VAL A 354 -18.94 22.52 -10.10
CA VAL A 354 -19.35 21.17 -10.57
C VAL A 354 -19.22 21.08 -12.10
N THR A 355 -19.76 22.05 -12.82
CA THR A 355 -19.65 22.12 -14.29
C THR A 355 -18.18 22.18 -14.75
N THR A 356 -17.33 22.92 -14.03
CA THR A 356 -15.89 23.02 -14.35
C THR A 356 -15.20 21.66 -14.24
N ILE A 357 -15.43 20.94 -13.15
CA ILE A 357 -14.83 19.62 -12.92
C ILE A 357 -15.35 18.59 -13.91
N VAL A 358 -16.67 18.56 -14.14
CA VAL A 358 -17.29 17.69 -15.14
C VAL A 358 -16.66 17.88 -16.51
N ASN A 359 -16.49 19.14 -16.95
CA ASN A 359 -15.87 19.44 -18.25
C ASN A 359 -14.39 19.03 -18.30
N LYS A 360 -13.63 19.25 -17.21
CA LYS A 360 -12.23 18.82 -17.13
C LYS A 360 -12.10 17.32 -17.25
N ILE A 361 -12.88 16.54 -16.49
CA ILE A 361 -12.84 15.07 -16.52
C ILE A 361 -13.20 14.55 -17.90
N ILE A 362 -14.33 15.00 -18.47
CA ILE A 362 -14.77 14.58 -19.80
C ILE A 362 -13.70 14.89 -20.86
N THR A 363 -13.07 16.06 -20.78
CA THR A 363 -12.04 16.48 -21.73
C THR A 363 -10.78 15.63 -21.58
N TYR A 364 -10.32 15.42 -20.35
CA TYR A 364 -9.15 14.62 -20.02
C TYR A 364 -9.29 13.18 -20.53
N GLU A 365 -10.44 12.54 -20.25
CA GLU A 365 -10.72 11.17 -20.67
C GLU A 365 -10.95 11.05 -22.19
N THR A 366 -11.67 11.99 -22.79
CA THR A 366 -11.91 11.98 -24.26
C THR A 366 -10.61 12.19 -25.06
N GLN A 367 -9.66 12.96 -24.52
CA GLN A 367 -8.37 13.19 -25.15
C GLN A 367 -7.34 12.11 -24.82
N GLU A 368 -7.68 11.15 -23.95
CA GLU A 368 -6.74 10.18 -23.39
C GLU A 368 -5.47 10.89 -22.90
N ALA A 369 -5.65 11.98 -22.13
CA ALA A 369 -4.61 12.94 -21.79
C ALA A 369 -3.33 12.30 -21.22
N PHE A 370 -3.48 11.20 -20.46
CA PHE A 370 -2.36 10.42 -19.90
C PHE A 370 -1.43 9.79 -20.96
N THR A 371 -1.90 9.61 -22.20
CA THR A 371 -1.10 9.06 -23.32
C THR A 371 -0.27 10.12 -24.05
N THR A 372 -0.46 11.40 -23.71
CA THR A 372 0.13 12.50 -24.47
C THR A 372 1.51 12.89 -23.93
N ASN A 373 2.39 13.42 -24.79
CA ASN A 373 3.79 13.70 -24.45
C ASN A 373 4.02 14.62 -23.24
N TRP A 374 3.07 15.50 -22.89
CA TRP A 374 3.23 16.38 -21.73
C TRP A 374 3.02 15.64 -20.42
N PHE A 375 2.30 14.51 -20.44
CA PHE A 375 1.98 13.75 -19.24
C PHE A 375 3.25 13.19 -18.58
N THR A 376 4.23 12.76 -19.37
CA THR A 376 5.52 12.27 -18.84
C THR A 376 6.44 13.38 -18.31
N ASN A 377 6.02 14.65 -18.30
CA ASN A 377 6.75 15.68 -17.55
C ASN A 377 6.34 15.63 -16.09
N LEU A 378 7.32 15.74 -15.19
CA LEU A 378 7.15 15.78 -13.74
C LEU A 378 7.66 17.13 -13.22
N THR A 379 6.87 17.85 -12.43
CA THR A 379 7.34 19.06 -11.74
C THR A 379 7.55 18.74 -10.27
N VAL A 380 8.74 19.02 -9.73
CA VAL A 380 9.03 18.83 -8.30
C VAL A 380 9.47 20.13 -7.65
N ILE A 381 8.88 20.44 -6.50
CA ILE A 381 8.98 21.74 -5.83
C ILE A 381 9.33 21.52 -4.36
N GLY A 382 10.47 22.06 -3.92
CA GLY A 382 11.00 21.77 -2.58
C GLY A 382 12.17 22.64 -2.17
N GLY A 383 12.38 22.74 -0.86
CA GLY A 383 13.48 23.48 -0.22
C GLY A 383 13.81 22.88 1.15
N ASP A 384 14.23 23.73 2.09
CA ASP A 384 14.45 23.37 3.49
C ASP A 384 13.12 23.39 4.26
N SER A 385 12.71 22.24 4.79
CA SER A 385 11.47 22.10 5.58
C SER A 385 11.73 22.30 7.08
N PHE A 386 12.99 22.40 7.53
CA PHE A 386 13.33 22.53 8.94
C PHE A 386 14.55 23.45 9.16
N THR A 387 14.28 24.75 9.29
CA THR A 387 15.31 25.76 9.57
C THR A 387 16.07 25.52 10.90
N PRO A 388 17.25 26.13 11.12
CA PRO A 388 18.13 25.84 12.26
C PRO A 388 17.55 25.98 13.67
N ASN A 389 16.43 26.70 13.81
CA ASN A 389 15.78 26.88 15.08
C ASN A 389 14.71 25.82 15.37
N HIS A 390 14.45 24.85 14.47
CA HIS A 390 13.65 23.63 14.74
C HIS A 390 14.37 22.63 15.65
N GLY A 391 15.56 22.98 16.15
CA GLY A 391 16.36 22.17 17.07
C GLY A 391 17.47 21.39 16.38
N GLU A 392 17.38 21.20 15.06
CA GLU A 392 18.39 20.48 14.27
C GLU A 392 18.49 21.08 12.86
N ASP A 393 19.36 22.09 12.65
CA ASP A 393 19.86 22.37 11.29
C ASP A 393 20.66 21.15 10.85
N THR A 394 20.09 20.32 10.00
CA THR A 394 20.82 19.19 9.44
C THR A 394 21.64 19.61 8.21
N GLY A 395 21.43 20.83 7.70
CA GLY A 395 21.91 21.28 6.39
C GLY A 395 21.27 20.51 5.21
N THR A 396 20.19 19.77 5.46
CA THR A 396 19.46 18.99 4.45
C THR A 396 18.32 19.85 3.88
N ASN A 397 18.10 19.79 2.58
CA ASN A 397 16.86 20.27 1.97
C ASN A 397 15.87 19.11 1.99
N GLU A 398 15.09 18.95 3.06
CA GLU A 398 14.19 17.79 3.18
C GLU A 398 13.19 17.73 2.02
N GLY A 399 12.63 18.86 1.60
CA GLY A 399 11.72 18.89 0.45
C GLY A 399 12.40 18.49 -0.85
N GLU A 400 13.66 18.89 -1.07
CA GLU A 400 14.41 18.45 -2.25
C GLU A 400 14.83 16.97 -2.18
N LEU A 401 15.02 16.43 -0.96
CA LEU A 401 15.30 15.01 -0.75
C LEU A 401 14.09 14.17 -1.14
N VAL A 402 12.89 14.54 -0.67
CA VAL A 402 11.63 13.88 -1.05
C VAL A 402 11.42 14.00 -2.56
N ASN A 403 11.54 15.20 -3.12
CA ASN A 403 11.45 15.41 -4.57
C ASN A 403 12.43 14.53 -5.37
N GLN A 404 13.64 14.29 -4.84
CA GLN A 404 14.61 13.43 -5.53
C GLN A 404 14.18 11.96 -5.48
N GLU A 405 13.64 11.47 -4.37
CA GLU A 405 13.05 10.12 -4.31
C GLU A 405 11.85 10.00 -5.25
N VAL A 406 10.99 11.04 -5.37
CA VAL A 406 9.90 11.05 -6.36
C VAL A 406 10.43 10.93 -7.78
N ILE A 407 11.54 11.61 -8.12
CA ILE A 407 12.18 11.48 -9.43
C ILE A 407 12.71 10.05 -9.66
N ASP A 408 13.27 9.44 -8.62
CA ASP A 408 13.86 8.11 -8.70
C ASP A 408 12.76 7.02 -8.80
N ILE A 409 11.63 7.19 -8.11
CA ILE A 409 10.42 6.37 -8.25
C ILE A 409 9.85 6.52 -9.66
N MET A 410 9.70 7.76 -10.13
CA MET A 410 9.06 8.09 -11.40
C MET A 410 10.00 7.90 -12.60
N GLU A 411 10.66 6.73 -12.68
CA GLU A 411 11.50 6.36 -13.81
C GLU A 411 10.72 6.53 -15.14
N GLY A 412 11.40 7.08 -16.15
CA GLY A 412 10.78 7.42 -17.44
C GLY A 412 10.14 8.81 -17.52
N PHE A 413 9.91 9.50 -16.39
CA PHE A 413 9.44 10.88 -16.38
C PHE A 413 10.58 11.89 -16.55
N ILE A 414 10.25 13.06 -17.09
CA ILE A 414 11.19 14.17 -17.34
C ILE A 414 11.00 15.23 -16.25
N PRO A 415 11.94 15.35 -15.29
CA PRO A 415 11.75 16.24 -14.15
C PRO A 415 12.10 17.71 -14.47
N THR A 416 11.23 18.61 -14.06
CA THR A 416 11.48 20.05 -13.90
C THR A 416 11.63 20.35 -12.41
N LYS A 417 12.87 20.64 -12.00
CA LYS A 417 13.22 20.91 -10.60
C LYS A 417 13.03 22.39 -10.28
N VAL A 418 12.05 22.72 -9.44
CA VAL A 418 11.82 24.07 -8.91
C VAL A 418 12.28 24.10 -7.45
N TRP A 419 13.60 24.20 -7.28
CA TRP A 419 14.28 24.00 -6.00
C TRP A 419 14.86 25.30 -5.44
N ASP A 420 15.16 25.31 -4.14
CA ASP A 420 15.96 26.39 -3.54
C ASP A 420 17.41 26.29 -4.02
N SER A 421 18.00 25.08 -3.98
CA SER A 421 19.41 24.83 -4.27
C SER A 421 19.83 25.20 -5.69
N ASN A 422 18.92 25.17 -6.65
CA ASN A 422 19.17 25.58 -8.04
C ASN A 422 18.77 27.04 -8.34
N GLY A 423 18.26 27.75 -7.34
CA GLY A 423 17.85 29.14 -7.43
C GLY A 423 16.48 29.39 -8.07
N ALA A 424 15.71 28.35 -8.41
CA ALA A 424 14.41 28.52 -9.04
C ALA A 424 13.38 29.12 -8.09
N LEU A 425 13.36 28.71 -6.81
CA LEU A 425 12.45 29.24 -5.78
C LEU A 425 12.85 30.61 -5.23
N ASN A 426 14.15 30.91 -5.21
CA ASN A 426 14.70 32.13 -4.61
C ASN A 426 15.06 33.22 -5.65
N GLY A 427 14.92 32.93 -6.94
CA GLY A 427 15.21 33.85 -8.04
C GLY A 427 14.36 35.13 -7.98
N LEU A 428 14.82 36.22 -8.59
CA LEU A 428 14.03 37.46 -8.71
C LEU A 428 13.59 37.76 -10.14
N ASN A 429 14.17 37.07 -11.13
CA ASN A 429 13.79 37.15 -12.53
C ASN A 429 14.23 35.87 -13.29
N PRO A 430 13.36 34.87 -13.46
CA PRO A 430 11.99 34.80 -12.92
C PRO A 430 11.97 34.77 -11.38
N THR A 431 10.84 35.17 -10.78
CA THR A 431 10.60 34.95 -9.35
C THR A 431 10.27 33.49 -9.06
N GLY A 432 10.37 33.02 -7.82
CA GLY A 432 9.97 31.66 -7.44
C GLY A 432 8.53 31.33 -7.81
N ILE A 433 7.59 32.23 -7.55
CA ILE A 433 6.19 32.07 -7.99
C ILE A 433 6.12 31.90 -9.52
N THR A 434 6.88 32.70 -10.26
CA THR A 434 6.92 32.61 -11.74
C THR A 434 7.54 31.29 -12.19
N SER A 435 8.57 30.79 -11.50
CA SER A 435 9.20 29.50 -11.78
C SER A 435 8.22 28.35 -11.59
N ILE A 436 7.46 28.34 -10.48
CA ILE A 436 6.40 27.34 -10.23
C ILE A 436 5.34 27.41 -11.34
N ASN A 437 4.78 28.59 -11.59
CA ASN A 437 3.73 28.76 -12.59
C ASN A 437 4.21 28.37 -13.99
N ASN A 438 5.44 28.70 -14.38
CA ASN A 438 6.00 28.33 -15.68
C ASN A 438 6.18 26.81 -15.82
N ALA A 439 6.64 26.12 -14.76
CA ALA A 439 6.80 24.67 -14.78
C ALA A 439 5.46 23.97 -15.02
N ILE A 440 4.42 24.37 -14.29
CA ILE A 440 3.07 23.81 -14.44
C ILE A 440 2.43 24.22 -15.78
N ASN A 441 2.53 25.49 -16.18
CA ASN A 441 1.96 26.01 -17.43
C ASN A 441 2.57 25.43 -18.71
N THR A 442 3.74 24.78 -18.61
CA THR A 442 4.35 24.06 -19.73
C THR A 442 3.67 22.70 -20.00
N GLY A 443 2.87 22.21 -19.05
CA GLY A 443 2.19 20.92 -19.10
C GLY A 443 3.02 19.82 -18.44
N CYS A 444 2.45 19.18 -17.43
CA CYS A 444 3.03 18.05 -16.71
C CYS A 444 1.93 17.09 -16.25
N GLY A 445 2.21 15.80 -16.20
CA GLY A 445 1.27 14.80 -15.68
C GLY A 445 1.23 14.78 -14.16
N PHE A 446 2.35 15.11 -13.52
CA PHE A 446 2.47 15.12 -12.06
C PHE A 446 3.17 16.37 -11.54
N VAL A 447 2.72 16.81 -10.36
CA VAL A 447 3.37 17.84 -9.56
C VAL A 447 3.55 17.35 -8.13
N ASP A 448 4.76 17.51 -7.59
CA ASP A 448 5.09 17.26 -6.20
C ASP A 448 5.48 18.56 -5.48
N PHE A 449 4.86 18.83 -4.34
CA PHE A 449 5.20 19.91 -3.42
C PHE A 449 5.58 19.33 -2.06
N SER A 450 6.82 19.55 -1.59
CA SER A 450 7.25 19.15 -0.24
C SER A 450 7.70 20.35 0.59
N GLY A 451 7.04 20.58 1.73
CA GLY A 451 7.30 21.73 2.59
C GLY A 451 6.25 21.96 3.67
N HIS A 452 5.96 23.23 3.96
CA HIS A 452 4.94 23.63 4.91
C HIS A 452 3.67 24.08 4.22
N GLY A 453 2.56 23.90 4.92
CA GLY A 453 1.24 24.21 4.40
C GLY A 453 0.33 24.81 5.46
N ALA A 454 -0.67 25.51 4.96
CA ALA A 454 -1.88 25.88 5.67
C ALA A 454 -3.04 25.82 4.64
N PRO A 455 -4.30 25.98 5.06
CA PRO A 455 -5.45 25.77 4.18
C PRO A 455 -5.37 26.51 2.84
N TRP A 456 -4.75 27.68 2.75
CA TRP A 456 -4.69 28.50 1.53
C TRP A 456 -3.28 28.68 0.93
N VAL A 457 -2.25 28.03 1.46
CA VAL A 457 -0.85 28.35 1.11
C VAL A 457 0.13 27.20 1.30
N TRP A 458 1.14 27.18 0.43
CA TRP A 458 2.36 26.40 0.57
C TRP A 458 3.59 27.31 0.70
N THR A 459 4.58 26.86 1.48
CA THR A 459 5.87 27.54 1.66
C THR A 459 7.00 26.58 2.04
N THR A 460 8.24 27.01 1.83
CA THR A 460 9.46 26.34 2.29
C THR A 460 10.51 27.39 2.65
N TYR A 461 11.71 26.98 3.08
CA TYR A 461 12.80 27.87 3.44
C TYR A 461 14.03 27.67 2.54
N PRO A 462 14.90 28.68 2.44
CA PRO A 462 16.21 28.53 1.84
C PRO A 462 17.18 27.89 2.84
N ASN A 463 18.07 27.03 2.35
CA ASN A 463 19.11 26.41 3.18
C ASN A 463 20.32 27.34 3.33
N ASN A 464 20.08 28.45 4.01
CA ASN A 464 21.07 29.47 4.32
C ASN A 464 20.98 29.95 5.78
N GLY A 465 20.20 29.23 6.60
CA GLY A 465 19.99 29.51 8.01
C GLY A 465 19.18 30.78 8.31
N THR A 466 18.42 31.30 7.34
CA THR A 466 17.54 32.47 7.53
C THR A 466 16.08 32.05 7.74
N ARG A 467 15.26 32.94 8.33
CA ARG A 467 13.80 32.77 8.44
C ARG A 467 13.05 33.35 7.23
N GLN A 468 13.76 33.61 6.13
CA GLN A 468 13.10 34.07 4.91
C GLN A 468 12.33 32.89 4.33
N THR A 469 11.04 33.04 4.08
CA THR A 469 10.27 32.00 3.40
C THR A 469 10.39 32.13 1.88
N LEU A 470 10.17 31.01 1.20
CA LEU A 470 10.09 30.84 -0.25
C LEU A 470 8.68 30.37 -0.64
N PRO A 471 8.25 30.61 -1.90
CA PRO A 471 8.99 31.21 -3.02
C PRO A 471 9.03 32.75 -3.02
N THR A 472 10.03 33.34 -3.68
CA THR A 472 10.06 34.80 -3.92
C THR A 472 8.91 35.27 -4.84
N PRO A 473 8.46 36.54 -4.70
CA PRO A 473 8.97 37.56 -3.78
C PRO A 473 8.28 37.58 -2.41
N THR A 474 7.13 36.90 -2.28
CA THR A 474 6.25 36.97 -1.09
C THR A 474 6.68 36.00 0.01
N GLY A 475 7.45 34.98 -0.36
CA GLY A 475 7.74 33.84 0.49
C GLY A 475 6.55 32.89 0.66
N LEU A 476 5.51 32.98 -0.17
CA LEU A 476 4.25 32.24 -0.05
C LEU A 476 3.67 31.96 -1.43
N TYR A 477 3.27 30.71 -1.71
CA TYR A 477 2.52 30.31 -2.90
C TYR A 477 1.08 29.99 -2.49
N ARG A 478 0.10 30.82 -2.86
CA ARG A 478 -1.28 30.70 -2.34
C ARG A 478 -2.23 30.13 -3.40
N ASN A 479 -3.43 29.78 -2.96
CA ASN A 479 -4.56 29.47 -3.84
C ASN A 479 -4.83 30.58 -4.89
N THR A 480 -4.50 31.84 -4.60
CA THR A 480 -4.59 32.94 -5.57
C THR A 480 -3.58 32.84 -6.72
N GLU A 481 -2.38 32.31 -6.47
CA GLU A 481 -1.40 32.04 -7.50
C GLU A 481 -1.79 30.80 -8.33
N ILE A 482 -2.39 29.78 -7.69
CA ILE A 482 -2.96 28.60 -8.38
C ILE A 482 -4.09 29.01 -9.33
N GLY A 483 -4.96 29.94 -8.92
CA GLY A 483 -6.01 30.50 -9.77
C GLY A 483 -5.49 31.30 -10.98
N GLN A 484 -4.19 31.60 -11.05
CA GLN A 484 -3.55 32.24 -12.20
C GLN A 484 -2.89 31.24 -13.17
N LEU A 485 -2.87 29.95 -12.83
CA LEU A 485 -2.40 28.91 -13.75
C LEU A 485 -3.26 28.89 -15.01
N SER A 486 -2.61 28.63 -16.14
CA SER A 486 -3.15 28.74 -17.49
C SER A 486 -2.68 27.61 -18.41
N ASN A 487 -2.36 26.45 -17.83
CA ASN A 487 -2.03 25.20 -18.52
C ASN A 487 -3.17 24.60 -19.36
N GLY A 488 -4.37 25.20 -19.36
CA GLY A 488 -5.50 24.72 -20.16
C GLY A 488 -5.86 23.28 -19.83
N ASP A 489 -5.95 22.42 -20.85
CA ASP A 489 -6.30 21.01 -20.70
C ASP A 489 -5.12 20.11 -20.28
N GLN A 490 -3.92 20.66 -20.10
CA GLN A 490 -2.73 19.91 -19.64
C GLN A 490 -2.71 19.82 -18.12
N LEU A 491 -3.63 19.03 -17.56
CA LEU A 491 -3.97 19.03 -16.14
C LEU A 491 -3.19 17.95 -15.37
N PRO A 492 -2.23 18.32 -14.50
CA PRO A 492 -1.51 17.36 -13.64
C PRO A 492 -2.37 16.77 -12.52
N ILE A 493 -1.87 15.66 -11.98
CA ILE A 493 -2.17 15.15 -10.63
C ILE A 493 -1.19 15.81 -9.66
N VAL A 494 -1.70 16.47 -8.62
CA VAL A 494 -0.88 17.28 -7.69
C VAL A 494 -0.83 16.64 -6.30
N ILE A 495 0.33 16.15 -5.90
CA ILE A 495 0.55 15.59 -4.55
C ILE A 495 1.30 16.62 -3.71
N THR A 496 0.78 16.91 -2.51
CA THR A 496 1.36 17.94 -1.63
C THR A 496 1.70 17.35 -0.26
N GLY A 497 3.00 17.15 -0.03
CA GLY A 497 3.59 16.86 1.27
C GLY A 497 3.65 18.12 2.15
N ALA A 498 2.52 18.49 2.76
CA ALA A 498 2.44 19.63 3.67
C ALA A 498 1.21 19.57 4.61
N CYS A 499 1.25 20.28 5.75
CA CYS A 499 0.11 20.38 6.66
C CYS A 499 -1.11 21.06 6.02
N SER A 500 -2.31 20.57 6.34
CA SER A 500 -3.59 21.29 6.25
C SER A 500 -3.95 21.86 4.87
N VAL A 501 -3.19 21.54 3.82
CA VAL A 501 -3.42 22.00 2.44
C VAL A 501 -4.71 21.45 1.85
N GLY A 502 -5.24 20.37 2.42
CA GLY A 502 -6.51 19.76 2.07
C GLY A 502 -7.61 20.06 3.08
N LYS A 503 -7.47 21.06 3.97
CA LYS A 503 -8.46 21.36 5.02
C LYS A 503 -9.70 22.10 4.49
N PHE A 504 -10.44 21.42 3.61
CA PHE A 504 -11.59 21.94 2.87
C PHE A 504 -12.81 22.27 3.76
N ASN A 505 -12.81 21.80 5.01
CA ASN A 505 -13.83 22.15 6.00
C ASN A 505 -13.57 23.48 6.73
N GLU A 506 -12.39 24.08 6.54
CA GLU A 506 -12.03 25.39 7.10
C GLU A 506 -11.90 26.46 6.00
N ASP A 507 -11.38 26.09 4.83
CA ASP A 507 -11.27 26.94 3.65
C ASP A 507 -11.90 26.24 2.45
N ASP A 508 -12.99 26.80 1.93
CA ASP A 508 -13.78 26.25 0.83
C ASP A 508 -13.04 26.31 -0.52
N ASN A 509 -11.94 27.06 -0.58
CA ASN A 509 -10.97 27.08 -1.68
C ASN A 509 -9.57 26.74 -1.17
N CYS A 510 -9.47 25.67 -0.36
CA CYS A 510 -8.20 25.20 0.16
C CYS A 510 -7.18 24.90 -0.95
N PHE A 511 -5.90 24.89 -0.60
CA PHE A 511 -4.77 24.81 -1.52
C PHE A 511 -4.91 23.64 -2.49
N SER A 512 -5.19 22.45 -1.98
CA SER A 512 -5.34 21.23 -2.79
C SER A 512 -6.55 21.31 -3.71
N TRP A 513 -7.71 21.79 -3.21
CA TRP A 513 -8.92 21.92 -4.02
C TRP A 513 -8.80 23.00 -5.10
N SER A 514 -8.07 24.08 -4.82
CA SER A 514 -7.95 25.23 -5.73
C SER A 514 -7.33 24.88 -7.09
N PHE A 515 -6.53 23.81 -7.18
CA PHE A 515 -6.03 23.28 -8.46
C PHE A 515 -7.18 22.77 -9.33
N LEU A 516 -8.11 22.02 -8.75
CA LEU A 516 -9.25 21.45 -9.46
C LEU A 516 -10.28 22.54 -9.79
N ALA A 517 -10.50 23.50 -8.88
CA ALA A 517 -11.47 24.58 -9.05
C ALA A 517 -11.09 25.62 -10.12
N ASN A 518 -9.83 25.73 -10.53
CA ASN A 518 -9.40 26.71 -11.55
C ASN A 518 -9.98 26.37 -12.95
N PRO A 519 -10.82 27.22 -13.57
CA PRO A 519 -11.43 26.93 -14.87
C PRO A 519 -10.48 27.10 -16.07
N ASN A 520 -9.29 27.68 -15.90
CA ASN A 520 -8.34 27.96 -16.98
C ASN A 520 -7.12 27.01 -16.99
N GLY A 521 -7.08 26.02 -16.11
CA GLY A 521 -5.92 25.16 -15.89
C GLY A 521 -5.96 24.56 -14.49
N GLY A 522 -4.83 24.56 -13.80
CA GLY A 522 -4.69 23.95 -12.47
C GLY A 522 -4.37 22.47 -12.58
N GLY A 523 -5.16 21.60 -11.96
CA GLY A 523 -4.98 20.14 -11.97
C GLY A 523 -6.27 19.37 -12.28
N ILE A 524 -6.13 18.07 -12.50
CA ILE A 524 -7.24 17.11 -12.69
C ILE A 524 -7.56 16.35 -11.40
N ALA A 525 -6.55 16.17 -10.54
CA ALA A 525 -6.65 15.55 -9.24
C ALA A 525 -5.60 16.14 -8.30
N SER A 526 -5.83 16.05 -6.98
CA SER A 526 -4.85 16.42 -5.97
C SER A 526 -5.01 15.62 -4.69
N ALA A 527 -3.94 15.49 -3.91
CA ALA A 527 -3.98 14.87 -2.60
C ALA A 527 -3.13 15.64 -1.58
N GLY A 528 -3.60 15.67 -0.33
CA GLY A 528 -2.90 16.32 0.77
C GLY A 528 -3.65 16.26 2.09
N ALA A 529 -2.99 16.71 3.17
CA ALA A 529 -3.49 16.56 4.53
C ALA A 529 -4.65 17.52 4.87
N THR A 530 -5.71 17.02 5.51
CA THR A 530 -6.82 17.80 6.08
C THR A 530 -6.50 18.36 7.47
N ALA A 531 -5.38 17.96 8.08
CA ALA A 531 -5.03 18.31 9.45
C ALA A 531 -3.57 18.77 9.57
N LEU A 532 -3.12 19.02 10.80
CA LEU A 532 -1.72 19.32 11.10
C LEU A 532 -0.82 18.11 10.85
N GLY A 533 -0.04 18.19 9.77
CA GLY A 533 0.94 17.16 9.43
C GLY A 533 2.14 17.02 10.36
N TYR A 534 2.70 15.82 10.37
CA TYR A 534 4.00 15.51 10.99
C TYR A 534 4.98 15.00 9.93
N ALA A 535 6.28 15.17 10.21
CA ALA A 535 7.35 14.57 9.42
C ALA A 535 8.58 14.30 10.29
N TYR A 536 9.48 13.44 9.78
CA TYR A 536 10.82 13.26 10.36
C TYR A 536 11.80 14.31 9.79
N ILE A 537 12.83 14.66 10.56
CA ILE A 537 13.84 15.68 10.16
C ILE A 537 15.01 15.05 9.41
N GLY A 538 15.59 15.81 8.48
CA GLY A 538 16.79 15.45 7.73
C GLY A 538 16.54 14.25 6.82
N LYS A 539 17.55 13.38 6.70
CA LYS A 539 17.48 12.17 5.86
C LYS A 539 16.38 11.16 6.24
N TRP A 540 15.71 11.34 7.37
CA TRP A 540 14.62 10.47 7.82
C TRP A 540 13.27 10.92 7.27
N VAL A 541 13.17 12.11 6.67
CA VAL A 541 11.91 12.67 6.17
C VAL A 541 11.16 11.70 5.24
N THR A 542 11.86 10.90 4.45
CA THR A 542 11.28 9.94 3.49
C THR A 542 10.82 8.62 4.13
N ARG A 543 10.93 8.47 5.47
CA ARG A 543 10.76 7.17 6.16
C ARG A 543 9.39 6.95 6.79
N GLY A 544 8.54 7.97 6.84
CA GLY A 544 7.18 7.86 7.35
C GLY A 544 6.43 9.18 7.25
N LEU A 545 5.19 9.17 7.77
CA LEU A 545 4.32 10.33 7.91
C LEU A 545 3.96 10.97 6.56
N ILE A 546 3.66 12.26 6.54
CA ILE A 546 3.18 12.95 5.33
C ILE A 546 4.06 12.69 4.12
N GLU A 547 5.38 12.74 4.28
CA GLU A 547 6.28 12.65 3.13
C GLU A 547 6.42 11.20 2.64
N LYS A 548 6.31 10.19 3.50
CA LYS A 548 6.16 8.80 3.00
C LYS A 548 4.81 8.57 2.35
N MET A 549 3.73 9.18 2.86
CA MET A 549 2.44 9.13 2.18
C MET A 549 2.50 9.77 0.78
N THR A 550 3.21 10.89 0.63
CA THR A 550 3.54 11.50 -0.67
C THR A 550 4.27 10.51 -1.57
N LEU A 551 5.35 9.89 -1.10
CA LEU A 551 6.11 8.90 -1.88
C LEU A 551 5.24 7.71 -2.29
N ASN A 552 4.44 7.18 -1.37
CA ASN A 552 3.55 6.05 -1.63
C ASN A 552 2.53 6.35 -2.74
N MET A 553 2.07 7.59 -2.88
CA MET A 553 1.21 7.99 -4.01
C MET A 553 1.92 7.78 -5.35
N PHE A 554 3.19 8.17 -5.46
CA PHE A 554 3.99 7.98 -6.67
C PHE A 554 4.40 6.51 -6.88
N GLU A 555 4.76 5.80 -5.81
CA GLU A 555 5.04 4.35 -5.83
C GLU A 555 3.81 3.60 -6.34
N ALA A 556 2.61 3.90 -5.81
CA ALA A 556 1.36 3.28 -6.25
C ALA A 556 1.08 3.46 -7.75
N TYR A 557 1.39 4.64 -8.31
CA TYR A 557 1.28 4.86 -9.75
C TYR A 557 2.27 3.98 -10.53
N GLN A 558 3.53 3.93 -10.10
CA GLN A 558 4.56 3.12 -10.75
C GLN A 558 4.36 1.61 -10.59
N ASP A 559 3.70 1.19 -9.51
CA ASP A 559 3.26 -0.19 -9.28
C ASP A 559 1.96 -0.53 -10.05
N GLY A 560 1.55 0.36 -10.95
CA GLY A 560 0.54 0.12 -11.97
C GLY A 560 -0.86 0.60 -11.60
N ALA A 561 -1.04 1.51 -10.64
CA ALA A 561 -2.35 2.14 -10.45
C ALA A 561 -2.79 2.84 -11.75
N SER A 562 -3.93 2.40 -12.29
CA SER A 562 -4.48 2.87 -13.57
C SER A 562 -5.51 3.98 -13.39
N THR A 563 -6.04 4.14 -12.17
CA THR A 563 -6.91 5.27 -11.81
C THR A 563 -6.39 6.06 -10.61
N PHE A 564 -6.84 7.32 -10.49
CA PHE A 564 -6.51 8.15 -9.33
C PHE A 564 -6.96 7.54 -7.99
N GLY A 565 -8.11 6.87 -7.97
CA GLY A 565 -8.61 6.18 -6.78
C GLY A 565 -7.75 4.96 -6.40
N GLU A 566 -7.25 4.19 -7.39
CA GLU A 566 -6.29 3.11 -7.15
C GLU A 566 -4.99 3.66 -6.56
N MET A 567 -4.48 4.76 -7.11
CA MET A 567 -3.26 5.42 -6.63
C MET A 567 -3.38 5.80 -5.15
N TRP A 568 -4.51 6.38 -4.75
CA TRP A 568 -4.76 6.73 -3.35
C TRP A 568 -4.93 5.52 -2.42
N ALA A 569 -5.73 4.52 -2.83
CA ALA A 569 -5.99 3.34 -2.01
C ALA A 569 -4.74 2.47 -1.81
N ASN A 570 -3.93 2.30 -2.86
CA ASN A 570 -2.67 1.58 -2.79
C ASN A 570 -1.69 2.32 -1.89
N ALA A 571 -1.60 3.66 -1.99
CA ALA A 571 -0.70 4.44 -1.14
C ALA A 571 -0.99 4.28 0.36
N LEU A 572 -2.27 4.27 0.75
CA LEU A 572 -2.71 3.97 2.12
C LEU A 572 -2.38 2.53 2.50
N THR A 573 -2.65 1.59 1.59
CA THR A 573 -2.34 0.17 1.80
C THR A 573 -0.86 0.00 2.08
N ASP A 574 0.02 0.58 1.27
CA ASP A 574 1.46 0.49 1.40
C ASP A 574 1.98 1.18 2.67
N TYR A 575 1.34 2.27 3.11
CA TYR A 575 1.71 2.95 4.36
C TYR A 575 1.44 2.09 5.59
N LEU A 576 0.37 1.30 5.56
CA LEU A 576 -0.08 0.51 6.72
C LEU A 576 1.03 -0.39 7.26
N SER A 577 1.26 -0.29 8.57
CA SER A 577 2.24 -1.10 9.29
C SER A 577 1.70 -1.60 10.64
N TRP A 578 2.16 -2.77 11.10
CA TRP A 578 1.75 -3.36 12.39
C TRP A 578 2.15 -2.52 13.61
N ASN A 579 3.10 -1.59 13.45
CA ASN A 579 3.70 -0.85 14.56
C ASN A 579 3.36 0.64 14.55
N MET A 580 2.28 1.03 13.89
CA MET A 580 1.81 2.42 13.86
C MET A 580 1.61 3.00 15.27
N ASP A 581 1.81 4.31 15.40
CA ASP A 581 1.47 5.08 16.58
C ASP A 581 0.51 6.24 16.24
N ALA A 582 0.16 7.08 17.21
CA ALA A 582 -0.84 8.12 17.02
C ALA A 582 -0.54 9.06 15.84
N VAL A 583 0.73 9.35 15.51
CA VAL A 583 1.03 10.20 14.34
C VAL A 583 0.82 9.46 13.01
N ASP A 584 1.03 8.14 12.97
CA ASP A 584 0.76 7.32 11.79
C ASP A 584 -0.75 7.24 11.51
N TYR A 585 -1.56 6.98 12.56
CA TYR A 585 -3.03 7.00 12.45
C TYR A 585 -3.52 8.36 11.95
N LYS A 586 -2.95 9.46 12.47
CA LYS A 586 -3.26 10.81 11.99
C LYS A 586 -2.92 10.99 10.51
N THR A 587 -1.72 10.59 10.08
CA THR A 587 -1.28 10.69 8.68
C THR A 587 -2.19 9.93 7.71
N MET A 588 -2.61 8.70 8.04
CA MET A 588 -3.52 7.94 7.18
C MET A 588 -4.90 8.59 7.11
N LEU A 589 -5.44 9.02 8.25
CA LEU A 589 -6.78 9.59 8.34
C LEU A 589 -6.89 10.97 7.67
N GLU A 590 -5.82 11.77 7.67
CA GLU A 590 -5.84 13.13 7.12
C GLU A 590 -5.64 13.18 5.60
N TRP A 591 -5.25 12.08 4.95
CA TRP A 591 -4.86 12.07 3.53
C TRP A 591 -6.07 12.08 2.58
N GLN A 592 -6.42 13.25 2.08
CA GLN A 592 -7.64 13.46 1.30
C GLN A 592 -7.40 13.35 -0.22
N PRO A 593 -8.16 12.50 -0.94
CA PRO A 593 -8.16 12.45 -2.40
C PRO A 593 -9.17 13.43 -3.00
N PHE A 594 -8.71 14.49 -3.67
CA PHE A 594 -9.55 15.39 -4.46
C PHE A 594 -9.48 15.01 -5.94
N GLY A 595 -10.63 14.67 -6.52
CA GLY A 595 -10.72 14.23 -7.92
C GLY A 595 -11.68 13.05 -8.09
N ASP A 596 -11.93 12.70 -9.34
CA ASP A 596 -12.73 11.52 -9.69
C ASP A 596 -11.88 10.25 -9.48
N PRO A 597 -12.28 9.32 -8.60
CA PRO A 597 -11.50 8.12 -8.31
C PRO A 597 -11.43 7.15 -9.49
N SER A 598 -12.36 7.24 -10.44
CA SER A 598 -12.40 6.42 -11.65
C SER A 598 -11.65 7.04 -12.83
N LEU A 599 -11.10 8.25 -12.66
CA LEU A 599 -10.31 8.92 -13.68
C LEU A 599 -9.12 8.04 -14.06
N ARG A 600 -9.02 7.70 -15.36
CA ARG A 600 -7.89 6.94 -15.90
C ARG A 600 -6.64 7.82 -15.99
N ILE A 601 -5.54 7.34 -15.43
CA ILE A 601 -4.25 8.06 -15.35
C ILE A 601 -3.11 7.26 -15.97
N ALA A 602 -3.36 6.01 -16.35
CA ALA A 602 -2.49 5.18 -17.16
C ALA A 602 -3.36 4.32 -18.09
N SER A 603 -2.73 3.66 -19.06
CA SER A 603 -3.40 2.63 -19.86
C SER A 603 -3.86 1.51 -18.94
N ASP A 604 -4.99 0.89 -19.28
CA ASP A 604 -5.40 -0.33 -18.59
C ASP A 604 -4.42 -1.41 -19.07
N SER A 605 -3.58 -1.92 -18.18
CA SER A 605 -2.75 -3.10 -18.44
C SER A 605 -3.30 -4.30 -17.69
N GLN A 606 -3.57 -5.37 -18.43
CA GLN A 606 -3.96 -6.65 -17.89
C GLN A 606 -2.72 -7.37 -17.37
N SER A 607 -2.88 -8.10 -16.27
CA SER A 607 -1.77 -8.92 -15.77
C SER A 607 -1.42 -10.00 -16.81
N PRO A 608 -0.13 -10.30 -17.01
CA PRO A 608 0.27 -11.39 -17.87
C PRO A 608 -0.43 -12.68 -17.49
N ILE A 609 -0.73 -13.51 -18.49
CA ILE A 609 -1.29 -14.83 -18.22
C ILE A 609 -0.28 -15.61 -17.36
N THR A 610 -0.76 -16.35 -16.36
CA THR A 610 0.10 -17.22 -15.53
C THR A 610 0.91 -18.14 -16.44
N PRO A 611 2.26 -18.09 -16.37
CA PRO A 611 3.09 -18.97 -17.18
C PRO A 611 2.77 -20.43 -16.93
N ASN A 612 2.95 -21.25 -17.96
CA ASN A 612 2.96 -22.70 -17.78
C ASN A 612 4.14 -23.11 -16.90
N SER A 613 4.10 -24.33 -16.35
CA SER A 613 5.26 -24.92 -15.66
C SER A 613 6.54 -24.74 -16.50
N PRO A 614 7.66 -24.31 -15.89
CA PRO A 614 8.93 -24.20 -16.58
C PRO A 614 9.29 -25.50 -17.30
N THR A 615 10.04 -25.41 -18.38
CA THR A 615 10.57 -26.59 -19.09
C THR A 615 12.08 -26.67 -18.94
N GLY A 616 12.60 -27.86 -18.68
CA GLY A 616 14.02 -28.09 -18.44
C GLY A 616 14.31 -29.53 -18.03
N PRO A 617 15.54 -29.87 -17.64
CA PRO A 617 15.88 -31.21 -17.19
C PRO A 617 15.16 -31.56 -15.87
N SER A 618 14.58 -32.77 -15.78
CA SER A 618 13.96 -33.28 -14.55
C SER A 618 14.97 -33.94 -13.58
N SER A 619 16.24 -34.02 -13.98
CA SER A 619 17.34 -34.47 -13.12
C SER A 619 18.66 -33.90 -13.61
N GLY A 620 19.56 -33.54 -12.70
CA GLY A 620 20.86 -32.96 -13.04
C GLY A 620 22.00 -33.45 -12.16
N ARG A 621 23.15 -32.79 -12.26
CA ARG A 621 24.25 -32.93 -11.30
C ARG A 621 24.44 -31.62 -10.56
N ILE A 622 24.83 -31.72 -9.30
CA ILE A 622 25.30 -30.57 -8.53
C ILE A 622 26.52 -29.96 -9.21
N LYS A 623 26.68 -28.64 -9.10
CA LYS A 623 27.82 -27.87 -9.65
C LYS A 623 27.93 -27.90 -11.17
N GLU A 624 26.85 -28.24 -11.86
CA GLU A 624 26.70 -28.10 -13.30
C GLU A 624 25.53 -27.14 -13.57
N GLU A 625 25.68 -26.27 -14.57
CA GLU A 625 24.64 -25.34 -15.00
C GLU A 625 23.49 -26.10 -15.68
N HIS A 626 22.25 -25.76 -15.33
CA HIS A 626 21.04 -26.27 -15.96
C HIS A 626 20.22 -25.09 -16.47
N THR A 627 19.71 -25.20 -17.70
CA THR A 627 18.89 -24.17 -18.33
C THR A 627 17.42 -24.55 -18.25
N PHE A 628 16.59 -23.56 -17.93
CA PHE A 628 15.15 -23.66 -17.88
C PHE A 628 14.52 -22.58 -18.73
N GLU A 629 13.37 -22.90 -19.31
CA GLU A 629 12.64 -22.03 -20.21
C GLU A 629 11.23 -21.82 -19.70
N ALA A 630 10.71 -20.60 -19.85
CA ALA A 630 9.33 -20.25 -19.59
C ALA A 630 8.79 -19.38 -20.71
N VAL A 631 7.49 -19.47 -20.94
CA VAL A 631 6.78 -18.64 -21.91
C VAL A 631 5.38 -18.34 -21.39
N THR A 632 4.98 -17.10 -21.56
CA THR A 632 3.59 -16.66 -21.42
C THR A 632 3.33 -15.50 -22.37
N THR A 633 2.09 -15.04 -22.40
CA THR A 633 1.66 -13.89 -23.18
C THR A 633 1.00 -12.89 -22.24
N ASP A 634 1.21 -11.62 -22.53
CA ASP A 634 0.39 -10.55 -22.02
C ASP A 634 -0.87 -10.37 -22.88
N PRO A 635 -2.07 -10.21 -22.30
CA PRO A 635 -3.29 -9.93 -23.05
C PRO A 635 -3.27 -8.65 -23.88
N ASP A 636 -2.49 -7.65 -23.47
CA ASP A 636 -2.32 -6.36 -24.15
C ASP A 636 -1.11 -6.34 -25.10
N GLU A 637 -0.42 -7.48 -25.23
CA GLU A 637 0.81 -7.66 -26.01
C GLU A 637 2.02 -6.88 -25.48
N ASP A 638 1.99 -6.49 -24.20
CA ASP A 638 3.08 -5.78 -23.51
C ASP A 638 4.37 -6.62 -23.34
N GLU A 639 5.51 -5.94 -23.18
CA GLU A 639 6.80 -6.60 -22.89
C GLU A 639 6.78 -7.28 -21.52
N LEU A 640 7.39 -8.46 -21.42
CA LEU A 640 7.37 -9.33 -20.26
C LEU A 640 8.74 -9.49 -19.59
N TYR A 641 8.70 -9.60 -18.27
CA TYR A 641 9.82 -10.00 -17.41
C TYR A 641 9.45 -11.26 -16.63
N TYR A 642 10.41 -12.16 -16.41
CA TYR A 642 10.17 -13.44 -15.73
C TYR A 642 10.97 -13.54 -14.43
N LEU A 643 10.40 -14.16 -13.40
CA LEU A 643 11.07 -14.48 -12.15
C LEU A 643 10.96 -15.99 -11.87
N PHE A 644 12.09 -16.69 -11.81
CA PHE A 644 12.18 -18.11 -11.49
C PHE A 644 12.50 -18.30 -10.00
N ASP A 645 11.80 -19.23 -9.36
CA ASP A 645 12.07 -19.79 -8.04
C ASP A 645 12.67 -21.19 -8.23
N TRP A 646 13.88 -21.40 -7.73
CA TRP A 646 14.64 -22.64 -7.93
C TRP A 646 14.31 -23.76 -6.93
N GLY A 647 13.39 -23.50 -5.99
CA GLY A 647 12.90 -24.49 -5.04
C GLY A 647 13.85 -24.77 -3.87
N ASN A 648 14.96 -24.03 -3.76
CA ASN A 648 15.92 -24.08 -2.64
C ASN A 648 16.08 -22.73 -1.92
N GLY A 649 15.20 -21.77 -2.18
CA GLY A 649 15.26 -20.42 -1.61
C GLY A 649 15.90 -19.38 -2.53
N ASP A 650 16.55 -19.79 -3.62
CA ASP A 650 17.16 -18.88 -4.58
C ASP A 650 16.18 -18.48 -5.69
N PHE A 651 16.34 -17.25 -6.19
CA PHE A 651 15.57 -16.69 -7.31
C PHE A 651 16.47 -16.16 -8.42
N SER A 652 15.96 -16.07 -9.65
CA SER A 652 16.72 -15.52 -10.79
C SER A 652 16.87 -13.99 -10.78
N GLY A 653 16.10 -13.28 -9.96
CA GLY A 653 15.74 -11.88 -10.25
C GLY A 653 14.80 -11.78 -11.47
N TRP A 654 14.29 -10.59 -11.76
CA TRP A 654 13.48 -10.35 -12.95
C TRP A 654 14.37 -10.34 -14.20
N ILE A 655 14.15 -11.27 -15.12
CA ILE A 655 14.85 -11.35 -16.40
C ILE A 655 13.96 -10.83 -17.53
N GLY A 656 14.48 -9.93 -18.36
CA GLY A 656 13.73 -9.30 -19.45
C GLY A 656 14.36 -7.98 -19.90
N PRO A 657 13.68 -7.20 -20.77
CA PRO A 657 12.35 -7.51 -21.33
C PRO A 657 12.39 -8.61 -22.41
N TYR A 658 11.24 -9.23 -22.64
CA TYR A 658 10.93 -10.18 -23.72
C TYR A 658 9.62 -9.75 -24.40
N ASP A 659 9.49 -9.90 -25.72
CA ASP A 659 8.20 -9.66 -26.39
C ASP A 659 7.12 -10.64 -25.85
N SER A 660 5.85 -10.23 -25.83
CA SER A 660 4.75 -11.11 -25.44
C SER A 660 4.74 -12.41 -26.28
N GLY A 661 4.82 -13.56 -25.62
CA GLY A 661 4.92 -14.88 -26.27
C GLY A 661 6.34 -15.37 -26.53
N ASP A 662 7.38 -14.58 -26.26
CA ASP A 662 8.77 -15.02 -26.35
C ASP A 662 9.16 -15.96 -25.20
N THR A 663 10.10 -16.85 -25.51
CA THR A 663 10.63 -17.82 -24.55
C THR A 663 11.79 -17.22 -23.75
N ALA A 664 11.57 -17.00 -22.46
CA ALA A 664 12.62 -16.59 -21.53
C ALA A 664 13.47 -17.78 -21.10
N GLN A 665 14.79 -17.57 -20.97
CA GLN A 665 15.73 -18.58 -20.50
C GLN A 665 16.41 -18.14 -19.20
N ALA A 666 16.48 -19.04 -18.23
CA ALA A 666 17.18 -18.86 -16.97
C ALA A 666 18.12 -20.03 -16.70
N ILE A 667 19.30 -19.75 -16.15
CA ILE A 667 20.34 -20.76 -15.87
C ILE A 667 20.58 -20.81 -14.36
N TYR A 668 20.62 -22.01 -13.80
CA TYR A 668 20.87 -22.20 -12.37
C TYR A 668 21.74 -23.42 -12.07
N THR A 669 22.49 -23.35 -10.96
CA THR A 669 23.42 -24.39 -10.50
C THR A 669 23.13 -24.74 -9.05
N TRP A 670 22.72 -25.99 -8.78
CA TRP A 670 22.54 -26.47 -7.41
C TRP A 670 23.87 -26.95 -6.80
N GLU A 671 24.19 -26.48 -5.60
CA GLU A 671 25.38 -26.92 -4.85
C GLU A 671 25.15 -28.21 -4.06
N GLU A 672 23.89 -28.45 -3.66
CA GLU A 672 23.49 -29.58 -2.83
C GLU A 672 22.63 -30.59 -3.57
N LYS A 673 22.63 -31.82 -3.06
CA LYS A 673 21.80 -32.89 -3.58
C LYS A 673 20.43 -32.80 -2.93
N GLY A 674 19.37 -32.95 -3.71
CA GLY A 674 18.01 -32.84 -3.22
C GLY A 674 16.98 -32.99 -4.34
N ASP A 675 15.72 -32.93 -3.95
CA ASP A 675 14.58 -32.79 -4.85
C ASP A 675 14.05 -31.36 -4.69
N TYR A 676 13.89 -30.64 -5.79
CA TYR A 676 13.48 -29.23 -5.83
C TYR A 676 12.24 -29.06 -6.71
N GLN A 677 11.48 -27.98 -6.46
CA GLN A 677 10.27 -27.63 -7.19
C GLN A 677 10.47 -26.23 -7.80
N ILE A 678 10.66 -26.18 -9.12
CA ILE A 678 10.91 -24.93 -9.84
C ILE A 678 9.57 -24.33 -10.28
N ARG A 679 9.36 -23.04 -10.07
CA ARG A 679 8.19 -22.32 -10.57
C ARG A 679 8.61 -20.96 -11.14
N VAL A 680 7.76 -20.38 -11.97
CA VAL A 680 8.02 -19.10 -12.62
C VAL A 680 6.76 -18.23 -12.59
N LYS A 681 6.93 -16.91 -12.51
CA LYS A 681 5.86 -15.93 -12.78
C LYS A 681 6.37 -14.85 -13.72
N ALA A 682 5.45 -14.12 -14.34
CA ALA A 682 5.75 -13.01 -15.22
C ALA A 682 5.24 -11.67 -14.65
N LYS A 683 5.82 -10.57 -15.10
CA LYS A 683 5.24 -9.24 -15.00
C LYS A 683 5.36 -8.50 -16.35
N ASP A 684 4.45 -7.59 -16.62
CA ASP A 684 4.55 -6.69 -17.77
C ASP A 684 5.52 -5.51 -17.49
N GLU A 685 5.70 -4.64 -18.49
CA GLU A 685 6.45 -3.38 -18.34
C GLU A 685 5.75 -2.34 -17.47
N HIS A 686 4.47 -2.54 -17.16
CA HIS A 686 3.64 -1.71 -16.30
C HIS A 686 3.57 -2.23 -14.84
N GLY A 687 4.38 -3.22 -14.49
CA GLY A 687 4.48 -3.79 -13.15
C GLY A 687 3.40 -4.82 -12.76
N LYS A 688 2.40 -5.09 -13.60
CA LYS A 688 1.36 -6.09 -13.34
C LYS A 688 1.94 -7.49 -13.39
N GLN A 689 1.70 -8.26 -12.35
CA GLN A 689 2.28 -9.60 -12.20
C GLN A 689 1.23 -10.70 -12.36
N SER A 690 1.64 -11.83 -12.92
CA SER A 690 0.86 -13.07 -12.95
C SER A 690 0.95 -13.81 -11.61
N ASP A 691 0.10 -14.82 -11.43
CA ASP A 691 0.32 -15.85 -10.41
C ASP A 691 1.58 -16.68 -10.73
N TRP A 692 2.03 -17.48 -9.76
CA TRP A 692 3.07 -18.48 -9.98
C TRP A 692 2.54 -19.67 -10.79
N SER A 693 3.38 -20.19 -11.69
CA SER A 693 3.11 -21.42 -12.45
C SER A 693 2.97 -22.65 -11.52
N ASP A 694 2.35 -23.70 -12.06
CA ASP A 694 2.47 -25.04 -11.49
C ASP A 694 3.96 -25.44 -11.36
N PRO A 695 4.39 -26.07 -10.26
CA PRO A 695 5.78 -26.40 -10.03
C PRO A 695 6.29 -27.56 -10.90
N MET A 696 7.51 -27.45 -11.41
CA MET A 696 8.24 -28.51 -12.11
C MET A 696 9.27 -29.18 -11.16
N PRO A 697 9.20 -30.50 -10.93
CA PRO A 697 10.17 -31.21 -10.09
C PRO A 697 11.50 -31.43 -10.81
N ILE A 698 12.61 -31.26 -10.08
CA ILE A 698 13.97 -31.65 -10.50
C ILE A 698 14.71 -32.38 -9.36
N THR A 699 15.45 -33.44 -9.71
CA THR A 699 16.27 -34.20 -8.75
C THR A 699 17.78 -34.05 -9.00
N MET A 700 18.55 -33.79 -7.95
CA MET A 700 20.02 -33.84 -7.93
C MET A 700 20.50 -35.09 -7.16
N PRO A 701 20.61 -36.27 -7.82
CA PRO A 701 20.78 -37.54 -7.14
C PRO A 701 22.17 -37.76 -6.54
N ASN A 702 22.24 -38.62 -5.53
CA ASN A 702 23.49 -39.13 -4.98
C ASN A 702 24.27 -39.93 -6.03
N SER A 703 25.39 -39.39 -6.52
CA SER A 703 26.33 -40.03 -7.46
C SER A 703 27.04 -41.30 -6.96
N GLN A 704 26.50 -41.99 -5.95
CA GLN A 704 26.88 -43.36 -5.58
C GLN A 704 26.03 -44.44 -6.26
N ASP A 705 25.26 -44.10 -7.30
CA ASP A 705 24.70 -45.13 -8.21
C ASP A 705 25.64 -45.47 -9.38
N ARG A 706 26.95 -45.53 -9.11
CA ARG A 706 27.88 -46.33 -9.92
C ARG A 706 28.12 -47.65 -9.20
N SER A 707 27.55 -48.71 -9.78
CA SER A 707 27.80 -50.15 -9.52
C SER A 707 26.84 -50.91 -8.58
N MET A 708 25.55 -51.01 -8.94
CA MET A 708 24.77 -52.19 -8.52
C MET A 708 24.29 -53.09 -9.66
N TRP A 709 24.22 -52.62 -10.91
CA TRP A 709 23.91 -53.52 -12.04
C TRP A 709 25.04 -54.51 -12.39
N PHE A 710 26.31 -54.14 -12.24
CA PHE A 710 27.45 -55.03 -12.56
C PHE A 710 27.67 -56.12 -11.49
N LEU A 711 27.23 -55.88 -10.24
CA LEU A 711 27.36 -56.85 -9.15
C LEU A 711 26.19 -57.86 -9.12
N ASP A 712 25.00 -57.49 -9.60
CA ASP A 712 23.88 -58.42 -9.76
C ASP A 712 24.05 -59.35 -10.98
N VAL A 713 24.75 -58.90 -12.03
CA VAL A 713 25.16 -59.78 -13.16
C VAL A 713 26.26 -60.77 -12.73
N LEU A 714 27.18 -60.38 -11.84
CA LEU A 714 28.21 -61.29 -11.33
C LEU A 714 27.69 -62.26 -10.24
N ARG A 715 26.70 -61.86 -9.44
CA ARG A 715 26.02 -62.74 -8.47
C ARG A 715 25.05 -63.73 -9.11
N SER A 716 24.49 -63.41 -10.28
CA SER A 716 23.70 -64.33 -11.10
C SER A 716 24.56 -65.31 -11.91
N TYR A 717 25.81 -64.95 -12.26
CA TYR A 717 26.73 -65.87 -12.96
C TYR A 717 27.39 -66.94 -12.06
N PHE A 718 27.65 -66.65 -10.79
CA PHE A 718 28.32 -67.60 -9.88
C PHE A 718 27.38 -68.52 -9.08
N SER A 719 26.06 -68.34 -9.16
CA SER A 719 25.08 -69.23 -8.53
C SER A 719 24.49 -70.30 -9.47
N ILE A 720 24.87 -70.30 -10.76
CA ILE A 720 24.34 -71.23 -11.78
C ILE A 720 25.31 -72.37 -12.14
N PHE A 721 26.60 -72.31 -11.79
CA PHE A 721 27.58 -73.37 -12.12
C PHE A 721 27.88 -74.36 -10.99
N ASN A 722 26.87 -74.78 -10.23
CA ASN A 722 27.01 -75.90 -9.31
C ASN A 722 25.72 -76.73 -9.19
N LYS A 723 25.28 -77.31 -10.31
CA LYS A 723 24.49 -78.57 -10.37
C LYS A 723 24.34 -79.04 -11.82
N GLN A 724 24.71 -80.30 -12.05
CA GLN A 724 24.54 -81.12 -13.27
C GLN A 724 25.69 -81.11 -14.31
N ASN A 725 26.80 -81.73 -13.94
CA ASN A 725 27.67 -82.44 -14.88
C ASN A 725 27.05 -83.79 -15.24
N ARG A 726 26.70 -84.05 -16.52
CA ARG A 726 26.75 -85.38 -17.15
C ARG A 726 26.81 -85.32 -18.69
N PHE A 727 27.97 -85.79 -19.20
CA PHE A 727 28.19 -86.66 -20.37
C PHE A 727 28.16 -86.14 -21.83
N PHE A 728 29.37 -86.21 -22.45
CA PHE A 728 29.81 -86.91 -23.68
C PHE A 728 30.82 -86.04 -24.46
N ASP A 729 32.12 -86.30 -24.38
CA ASP A 729 32.93 -87.20 -25.23
C ASP A 729 32.88 -86.83 -26.73
N LEU A 730 33.99 -86.30 -27.25
CA LEU A 730 34.66 -86.81 -28.45
C LEU A 730 36.03 -86.14 -28.61
N SER A 731 37.00 -87.04 -28.68
CA SER A 731 38.45 -86.96 -28.68
C SER A 731 39.08 -86.56 -30.04
N TYR A 732 40.41 -86.33 -29.98
CA TYR A 732 41.44 -86.30 -31.04
C TYR A 732 41.68 -84.98 -31.81
N LEU A 733 42.91 -84.56 -32.15
CA LEU A 733 44.30 -84.79 -31.71
C LEU A 733 45.16 -83.90 -32.65
N HIS A 734 46.25 -83.27 -32.17
CA HIS A 734 47.62 -83.54 -32.63
C HIS A 734 48.63 -82.45 -32.23
N ILE A 735 49.56 -82.93 -31.39
CA ILE A 735 51.00 -82.64 -31.22
C ILE A 735 51.38 -81.29 -30.62
#